data_AF-A0A812WYY0-F1
#
_entry.id   AF-A0A812WYY0-F1
#
_cell.length_a   1.000
_cell.length_b   1.000
_cell.length_c   1.000
_cell.angle_alpha   90.00
_cell.angle_beta   90.00
_cell.angle_gamma   90.00
#
_symmetry.space_group_name_H-M   'P 1'
#
loop_
_entity.id
_entity.type
_entity.pdbx_description
1 polymer ?
#
loop_
_entity_poly.entity_id
_entity_poly.type
_entity_poly.pdbx_seq_one_letter_code
_entity_poly.pdbx_strand_id
1 'polypeptide(L)'
;MARLPSNLLRIGGCFAYAVAALIILYLDKADSVGVGLGVSMMAMIVLFLVVAVTVGCSWPALFLGALPSLPRPSPLQSAAAPCETALSLVGTTAIGFNLFLSGSMARHKTLAECRRGIAFSTLSALIVSVLIMIVAAGVFEEQGGTAGARFNIIDLAASINGYFGAAGTTVFALGFVSAALSSMLTVIIGAALAAEGLLLRPLKDVEDILEEPRLSPRSFWSIAFSMVAIAVLAICINLPRPSVILVAQLFNGILLPFFCVSLLLCLTDEKFMGAAPQSIFANVCLYVSVTVTFVLAWRVVVQKSAVLLSLVTGAQLENSAGPVLLVATGLALVRLLDEVQRATAPASALTKELKQEAEHGASTKSLMSFVVHVALLSGRQMSLTVLTDTVVQDLKQRVQQELHVSIASLVGPAGDLLQNQLTLSEAGVADGETLHAICCPAMIASSRRSSAFALIRRDGSVVTWGGSSTLRCSTLQQSKEVIQIRANMAAFAALQSDGSVACWGSKTSGGDSATVQHQLRNVREVRATGLAFAALLADGRVVTWGDPAHGGDSCKVQDQLVGVRAICGSSSAFAALRCDGHVVTWGNPRQGGDSQKVQEELRDVVRIKSTFGAFAALRRDGSVVAWGSFRHGGSVPCSPSRLALRDVRHLRGSDFAFAALRKDGRVVAWGCSKHGGDAHPVQDQLTSVRQLRSSLGAFAALRADGRVVTWGNAHHGGDSCAVREQLQEVRLIRPSGFAFAALRADGRVVTWGNRSHGGDSRAVQPQLTGVVAIRGSSSASGS
;
A
#
# COMPACT_ATOMS: atom_id res chain seq x y z
N MET A 1 10.67 -52.47 -15.43
CA MET A 1 11.03 -51.08 -15.03
C MET A 1 11.85 -51.15 -13.76
N ALA A 2 13.15 -50.86 -13.85
CA ALA A 2 14.07 -50.88 -12.71
C ALA A 2 13.59 -49.89 -11.62
N ARG A 3 13.51 -50.36 -10.37
CA ARG A 3 13.14 -49.53 -9.22
C ARG A 3 14.21 -48.45 -9.04
N LEU A 4 13.91 -47.21 -9.47
CA LEU A 4 14.66 -46.02 -9.07
C LEU A 4 14.84 -46.05 -7.54
N PRO A 5 16.02 -45.64 -7.00
CA PRO A 5 16.20 -45.54 -5.57
C PRO A 5 15.06 -44.70 -4.99
N SER A 6 14.38 -45.22 -3.95
CA SER A 6 13.17 -44.59 -3.38
C SER A 6 13.37 -43.12 -3.02
N ASN A 7 14.59 -42.71 -2.70
CA ASN A 7 14.99 -41.33 -2.44
C ASN A 7 14.99 -40.45 -3.70
N LEU A 8 15.44 -40.97 -4.85
CA LEU A 8 15.45 -40.27 -6.13
C LEU A 8 14.02 -40.01 -6.64
N LEU A 9 13.12 -40.98 -6.47
CA LEU A 9 11.71 -40.80 -6.84
C LEU A 9 11.02 -39.75 -5.94
N ARG A 10 11.35 -39.74 -4.64
CA ARG A 10 10.82 -38.76 -3.68
C ARG A 10 11.32 -37.34 -3.99
N ILE A 11 12.62 -37.17 -4.16
CA ILE A 11 13.24 -35.86 -4.47
C ILE A 11 12.75 -35.37 -5.83
N GLY A 12 12.72 -36.23 -6.84
CA GLY A 12 12.21 -35.91 -8.17
C GLY A 12 10.73 -35.51 -8.18
N GLY A 13 9.89 -36.21 -7.41
CA GLY A 13 8.48 -35.88 -7.25
C GLY A 13 8.26 -34.51 -6.60
N CYS A 14 8.98 -34.22 -5.51
CA CYS A 14 8.90 -32.91 -4.85
C CYS A 14 9.42 -31.77 -5.75
N PHE A 15 10.49 -32.01 -6.51
CA PHE A 15 11.02 -31.03 -7.46
C PHE A 15 10.04 -30.75 -8.60
N ALA A 16 9.48 -31.80 -9.21
CA ALA A 16 8.46 -31.67 -10.26
C ALA A 16 7.24 -30.88 -9.75
N TYR A 17 6.86 -31.11 -8.49
CA TYR A 17 5.76 -30.41 -7.85
C TYR A 17 6.03 -28.91 -7.64
N ALA A 18 7.23 -28.56 -7.19
CA ALA A 18 7.63 -27.16 -7.04
C ALA A 18 7.73 -26.43 -8.40
N VAL A 19 8.22 -27.13 -9.43
CA VAL A 19 8.26 -26.61 -10.81
C VAL A 19 6.85 -26.38 -11.34
N ALA A 20 5.92 -27.30 -11.10
CA ALA A 20 4.51 -27.12 -11.50
C ALA A 20 3.89 -25.87 -10.86
N ALA A 21 4.13 -25.63 -9.57
CA ALA A 21 3.66 -24.42 -8.88
C ALA A 21 4.22 -23.13 -9.53
N LEU A 22 5.52 -23.11 -9.86
CA LEU A 22 6.14 -21.98 -10.54
C LEU A 22 5.60 -21.77 -11.96
N ILE A 23 5.36 -22.84 -12.73
CA ILE A 23 4.77 -22.73 -14.07
C ILE A 23 3.35 -22.16 -14.01
N ILE A 24 2.54 -22.59 -13.04
CA ILE A 24 1.18 -22.08 -12.86
C ILE A 24 1.21 -20.57 -12.54
N LEU A 25 2.15 -20.14 -11.70
CA LEU A 25 2.37 -18.71 -11.41
C LEU A 25 2.86 -17.94 -12.64
N TYR A 26 3.72 -18.54 -13.47
CA TYR A 26 4.24 -17.91 -14.69
C TYR A 26 3.16 -17.69 -15.76
N LEU A 27 2.24 -18.65 -15.91
CA LEU A 27 1.20 -18.59 -16.93
C LEU A 27 0.03 -17.65 -16.58
N ASP A 28 0.05 -17.02 -15.39
CA ASP A 28 -1.01 -16.12 -14.90
C ASP A 28 -2.42 -16.76 -14.92
N LYS A 29 -2.46 -18.09 -14.79
CA LYS A 29 -3.70 -18.89 -14.77
C LYS A 29 -4.10 -19.31 -13.36
N ALA A 30 -3.57 -18.67 -12.33
CA ALA A 30 -3.79 -19.04 -10.93
C ALA A 30 -5.28 -19.09 -10.57
N ASP A 31 -6.10 -18.18 -11.09
CA ASP A 31 -7.56 -18.17 -10.85
C ASP A 31 -8.26 -19.39 -11.48
N SER A 32 -7.94 -19.71 -12.74
CA SER A 32 -8.54 -20.84 -13.45
C SER A 32 -8.08 -22.19 -12.89
N VAL A 33 -6.81 -22.29 -12.51
CA VAL A 33 -6.25 -23.49 -11.87
C VAL A 33 -6.78 -23.63 -10.45
N GLY A 34 -6.98 -22.53 -9.72
CA GLY A 34 -7.57 -22.50 -8.39
C GLY A 34 -8.97 -23.11 -8.35
N VAL A 35 -9.81 -22.85 -9.36
CA VAL A 35 -11.12 -23.50 -9.49
C VAL A 35 -10.98 -25.01 -9.65
N GLY A 36 -10.07 -25.49 -10.51
CA GLY A 36 -9.81 -26.91 -10.70
C GLY A 36 -9.29 -27.62 -9.44
N LEU A 37 -8.38 -26.97 -8.70
CA LEU A 37 -7.88 -27.45 -7.42
C LEU A 37 -8.99 -27.52 -6.37
N GLY A 38 -9.87 -26.51 -6.32
CA GLY A 38 -11.02 -26.47 -5.43
C GLY A 38 -12.02 -27.60 -5.69
N VAL A 39 -12.32 -27.90 -6.95
CA VAL A 39 -13.20 -29.04 -7.31
C VAL A 39 -12.62 -30.37 -6.84
N SER A 40 -11.32 -30.57 -7.06
CA SER A 40 -10.60 -31.78 -6.59
C SER A 40 -10.62 -31.91 -5.05
N MET A 41 -10.40 -30.80 -4.33
CA MET A 41 -10.53 -30.78 -2.87
C MET A 41 -11.94 -31.09 -2.41
N MET A 42 -12.96 -30.56 -3.09
CA MET A 42 -14.36 -30.82 -2.74
C MET A 42 -14.74 -32.29 -2.93
N ALA A 43 -14.24 -32.93 -4.00
CA ALA A 43 -14.41 -34.37 -4.22
C ALA A 43 -13.79 -35.20 -3.07
N MET A 44 -12.62 -34.80 -2.57
CA MET A 44 -11.99 -35.43 -1.40
C MET A 44 -12.79 -35.22 -0.11
N ILE A 45 -13.39 -34.03 0.09
CA ILE A 45 -14.25 -33.77 1.25
C ILE A 45 -15.49 -34.67 1.22
N VAL A 46 -16.12 -34.81 0.06
CA VAL A 46 -17.26 -35.71 -0.13
C VAL A 46 -16.84 -37.15 0.14
N LEU A 47 -15.68 -37.58 -0.37
CA LEU A 47 -15.13 -38.91 -0.08
C LEU A 47 -14.98 -39.14 1.43
N PHE A 48 -14.36 -38.21 2.16
CA PHE A 48 -14.20 -38.34 3.61
C PHE A 48 -15.52 -38.34 4.37
N LEU A 49 -16.50 -37.56 3.91
CA LEU A 49 -17.84 -37.58 4.49
C LEU A 49 -18.49 -38.96 4.32
N VAL A 50 -18.39 -39.54 3.13
CA VAL A 50 -18.93 -40.89 2.85
C VAL A 50 -18.20 -41.93 3.70
N VAL A 51 -16.85 -41.89 3.77
CA VAL A 51 -16.04 -42.79 4.61
C VAL A 51 -16.44 -42.66 6.09
N ALA A 52 -16.59 -41.44 6.60
CA ALA A 52 -17.00 -41.19 7.99
C ALA A 52 -18.39 -41.76 8.30
N VAL A 53 -19.32 -41.70 7.36
CA VAL A 53 -20.65 -42.31 7.50
C VAL A 53 -20.57 -43.84 7.47
N THR A 54 -19.74 -44.42 6.58
CA THR A 54 -19.60 -45.89 6.47
C THR A 54 -18.89 -46.52 7.65
N VAL A 55 -17.94 -45.83 8.27
CA VAL A 55 -17.23 -46.30 9.48
C VAL A 55 -18.15 -46.36 10.70
N GLY A 56 -19.29 -45.66 10.68
CA GLY A 56 -20.30 -45.76 11.75
C GLY A 56 -19.91 -44.99 13.01
N CYS A 57 -19.75 -43.66 12.91
CA CYS A 57 -19.46 -42.85 14.08
C CYS A 57 -20.62 -42.74 15.07
N SER A 58 -20.30 -42.78 16.36
CA SER A 58 -21.23 -42.40 17.43
C SER A 58 -21.39 -40.87 17.45
N TRP A 59 -22.42 -40.38 16.75
CA TRP A 59 -22.81 -38.97 16.75
C TRP A 59 -22.87 -38.34 18.15
N PRO A 60 -23.37 -39.01 19.20
CA PRO A 60 -23.37 -38.45 20.55
C PRO A 60 -21.95 -38.16 21.07
N ALA A 61 -20.99 -39.06 20.83
CA ALA A 61 -19.60 -38.86 21.26
C ALA A 61 -18.93 -37.72 20.50
N LEU A 62 -19.26 -37.54 19.20
CA LEU A 62 -18.80 -36.41 18.41
C LEU A 62 -19.33 -35.08 18.95
N PHE A 63 -20.62 -34.98 19.26
CA PHE A 63 -21.22 -33.77 19.84
C PHE A 63 -20.68 -33.48 21.25
N LEU A 64 -20.50 -34.51 22.08
CA LEU A 64 -19.88 -34.38 23.40
C LEU A 64 -18.40 -33.98 23.30
N GLY A 65 -17.66 -34.47 22.30
CA GLY A 65 -16.28 -34.10 22.04
C GLY A 65 -16.11 -32.70 21.43
N ALA A 66 -17.14 -32.17 20.77
CA ALA A 66 -17.16 -30.80 20.27
C ALA A 66 -17.36 -29.75 21.37
N LEU A 67 -17.81 -30.17 22.57
CA LEU A 67 -17.92 -29.26 23.70
C LEU A 67 -16.52 -28.87 24.22
N PRO A 68 -16.26 -27.57 24.47
CA PRO A 68 -14.97 -27.13 25.00
C PRO A 68 -14.71 -27.80 26.36
N SER A 69 -13.73 -28.69 26.41
CA SER A 69 -13.30 -29.35 27.64
C SER A 69 -11.79 -29.18 27.79
N LEU A 70 -11.34 -28.99 29.04
CA LEU A 70 -9.91 -28.96 29.34
C LEU A 70 -9.36 -30.38 29.12
N PRO A 71 -8.30 -30.55 28.29
CA PRO A 71 -7.74 -31.86 28.03
C PRO A 71 -7.25 -32.52 29.33
N ARG A 72 -7.73 -33.72 29.65
CA ARG A 72 -7.23 -34.49 30.79
C ARG A 72 -5.95 -35.23 30.39
N PRO A 73 -4.87 -35.15 31.18
CA PRO A 73 -3.64 -35.89 30.87
C PRO A 73 -3.86 -37.39 31.03
N SER A 74 -3.55 -38.17 30.00
CA SER A 74 -3.50 -39.63 30.09
C SER A 74 -2.31 -40.08 30.95
N PRO A 75 -2.41 -41.18 31.72
CA PRO A 75 -1.35 -41.63 32.66
C PRO A 75 0.02 -41.96 32.03
N LEU A 76 0.12 -42.01 30.70
CA LEU A 76 1.34 -42.31 29.94
C LEU A 76 1.90 -41.13 29.12
N GLN A 77 1.29 -39.94 29.20
CA GLN A 77 1.75 -38.73 28.51
C GLN A 77 2.02 -37.62 29.51
N SER A 78 3.04 -36.80 29.27
CA SER A 78 3.31 -35.64 30.12
C SER A 78 2.09 -34.73 30.15
N ALA A 79 1.83 -34.08 31.30
CA ALA A 79 0.68 -33.20 31.49
C ALA A 79 0.58 -32.03 30.49
N ALA A 80 1.63 -31.81 29.68
CA ALA A 80 1.71 -30.77 28.66
C ALA A 80 1.24 -31.20 27.26
N ALA A 81 1.29 -32.49 26.91
CA ALA A 81 1.11 -32.97 25.53
C ALA A 81 -0.27 -32.66 24.87
N PRO A 82 -1.41 -32.74 25.58
CA PRO A 82 -2.71 -32.45 24.97
C PRO A 82 -2.92 -30.95 24.72
N CYS A 83 -2.47 -30.11 25.64
CA CYS A 83 -2.49 -28.66 25.53
C CYS A 83 -1.57 -28.17 24.39
N GLU A 84 -0.40 -28.80 24.22
CA GLU A 84 0.53 -28.52 23.11
C GLU A 84 -0.10 -28.83 21.75
N THR A 85 -0.85 -29.91 21.64
CA THR A 85 -1.51 -30.30 20.38
C THR A 85 -2.62 -29.30 20.02
N ALA A 86 -3.48 -28.94 20.97
CA ALA A 86 -4.51 -27.91 20.76
C ALA A 86 -3.89 -26.55 20.38
N LEU A 87 -2.81 -26.16 21.06
CA LEU A 87 -2.05 -24.95 20.78
C LEU A 87 -1.41 -24.97 19.38
N SER A 88 -0.87 -26.11 18.96
CA SER A 88 -0.27 -26.28 17.63
C SER A 88 -1.32 -26.17 16.51
N LEU A 89 -2.55 -26.61 16.74
CA LEU A 89 -3.67 -26.52 15.78
C LEU A 89 -4.20 -25.08 15.64
N VAL A 90 -4.22 -24.31 16.73
CA VAL A 90 -4.57 -22.89 16.69
C VAL A 90 -3.51 -22.09 15.94
N GLY A 91 -2.22 -22.39 16.15
CA GLY A 91 -1.11 -21.69 15.49
C GLY A 91 -1.02 -21.91 13.98
N THR A 92 -1.47 -23.07 13.47
CA THR A 92 -1.44 -23.38 12.03
C THR A 92 -2.63 -22.82 11.25
N THR A 93 -3.68 -22.37 11.94
CA THR A 93 -4.88 -21.79 11.31
C THR A 93 -4.84 -20.27 11.26
N ALA A 94 -4.26 -19.62 12.27
CA ALA A 94 -4.17 -18.17 12.41
C ALA A 94 -2.89 -17.55 11.80
N ILE A 95 -2.37 -18.09 10.69
CA ILE A 95 -1.05 -17.66 10.18
C ILE A 95 -1.07 -16.21 9.70
N GLY A 96 -0.06 -15.42 10.08
CA GLY A 96 0.06 -13.99 9.76
C GLY A 96 -0.05 -13.65 8.27
N PHE A 97 0.43 -14.50 7.36
CA PHE A 97 0.31 -14.23 5.92
C PHE A 97 -1.14 -14.30 5.39
N ASN A 98 -2.01 -15.11 6.02
CA ASN A 98 -3.43 -15.20 5.63
C ASN A 98 -4.14 -13.86 5.86
N LEU A 99 -3.69 -13.07 6.84
CA LEU A 99 -4.21 -11.72 7.08
C LEU A 99 -3.85 -10.78 5.93
N PHE A 100 -2.59 -10.78 5.49
CA PHE A 100 -2.14 -9.97 4.35
C PHE A 100 -2.80 -10.40 3.03
N LEU A 101 -2.94 -11.70 2.80
CA LEU A 101 -3.61 -12.26 1.63
C LEU A 101 -5.10 -11.89 1.63
N SER A 102 -5.78 -11.99 2.78
CA SER A 102 -7.19 -11.60 2.90
C SER A 102 -7.38 -10.10 2.67
N GLY A 103 -6.46 -9.27 3.19
CA GLY A 103 -6.49 -7.82 2.97
C GLY A 103 -6.30 -7.42 1.50
N SER A 104 -5.46 -8.15 0.75
CA SER A 104 -5.27 -7.90 -0.68
C SER A 104 -6.47 -8.38 -1.52
N MET A 105 -7.03 -9.55 -1.19
CA MET A 105 -8.21 -10.13 -1.87
C MET A 105 -9.52 -9.40 -1.58
N ALA A 106 -9.56 -8.59 -0.51
CA ALA A 106 -10.69 -7.74 -0.17
C ALA A 106 -10.78 -6.47 -1.03
N ARG A 107 -9.74 -6.14 -1.81
CA ARG A 107 -9.76 -4.98 -2.71
C ARG A 107 -10.92 -5.11 -3.71
N HIS A 108 -11.72 -4.06 -3.84
CA HIS A 108 -12.90 -3.98 -4.71
C HIS A 108 -14.10 -4.86 -4.31
N LYS A 109 -14.11 -5.47 -3.12
CA LYS A 109 -15.26 -6.24 -2.61
C LYS A 109 -15.94 -5.52 -1.46
N THR A 110 -17.23 -5.80 -1.26
CA THR A 110 -17.97 -5.25 -0.11
C THR A 110 -17.64 -6.01 1.18
N LEU A 111 -17.82 -5.36 2.33
CA LEU A 111 -17.60 -5.98 3.65
C LEU A 111 -18.43 -7.27 3.83
N ALA A 112 -19.68 -7.25 3.35
CA ALA A 112 -20.59 -8.40 3.45
C ALA A 112 -20.15 -9.58 2.58
N GLU A 113 -19.62 -9.33 1.38
CA GLU A 113 -19.05 -10.38 0.53
C GLU A 113 -17.79 -10.98 1.14
N CYS A 114 -16.89 -10.15 1.67
CA CYS A 114 -15.67 -10.62 2.33
C CYS A 114 -16.00 -11.47 3.57
N ARG A 115 -16.95 -11.02 4.41
CA ARG A 115 -17.39 -11.78 5.59
C ARG A 115 -17.99 -13.13 5.23
N ARG A 116 -18.86 -13.19 4.21
CA ARG A 116 -19.43 -14.45 3.72
C ARG A 116 -18.35 -15.39 3.18
N GLY A 117 -17.40 -14.86 2.41
CA GLY A 117 -16.28 -15.64 1.88
C GLY A 117 -15.38 -16.22 2.96
N ILE A 118 -14.97 -15.40 3.94
CA ILE A 118 -14.15 -15.84 5.08
C ILE A 118 -14.92 -16.88 5.90
N ALA A 119 -16.18 -16.62 6.24
CA ALA A 119 -17.02 -17.56 6.99
C ALA A 119 -17.14 -18.92 6.29
N PHE A 120 -17.41 -18.92 4.98
CA PHE A 120 -17.48 -20.14 4.18
C PHE A 120 -16.15 -20.92 4.19
N SER A 121 -15.03 -20.22 4.00
CA SER A 121 -13.69 -20.84 3.98
C SER A 121 -13.33 -21.44 5.34
N THR A 122 -13.56 -20.71 6.44
CA THR A 122 -13.25 -21.17 7.80
C THR A 122 -14.14 -22.35 8.19
N LEU A 123 -15.44 -22.30 7.88
CA LEU A 123 -16.35 -23.40 8.15
C LEU A 123 -15.98 -24.66 7.36
N SER A 124 -15.63 -24.50 6.08
CA SER A 124 -15.18 -25.62 5.24
C SER A 124 -13.91 -26.26 5.81
N ALA A 125 -12.91 -25.45 6.21
CA ALA A 125 -11.68 -25.94 6.82
C ALA A 125 -11.91 -26.67 8.16
N LEU A 126 -12.85 -26.20 8.97
CA LEU A 126 -13.28 -26.87 10.20
C LEU A 126 -13.88 -28.25 9.88
N ILE A 127 -14.82 -28.31 8.93
CA ILE A 127 -15.47 -29.57 8.51
C ILE A 127 -14.42 -30.57 8.02
N VAL A 128 -13.50 -30.15 7.14
CA VAL A 128 -12.43 -31.02 6.64
C VAL A 128 -11.59 -31.58 7.80
N SER A 129 -11.21 -30.73 8.75
CA SER A 129 -10.38 -31.13 9.88
C SER A 129 -11.08 -32.16 10.76
N VAL A 130 -12.37 -31.97 11.02
CA VAL A 130 -13.20 -32.93 11.79
C VAL A 130 -13.35 -34.25 11.03
N LEU A 131 -13.59 -34.20 9.72
CA LEU A 131 -13.71 -35.41 8.90
C LEU A 131 -12.41 -36.23 8.89
N ILE A 132 -11.25 -35.58 8.77
CA ILE A 132 -9.95 -36.26 8.85
C ILE A 132 -9.77 -36.92 10.21
N MET A 133 -10.13 -36.24 11.30
CA MET A 133 -10.06 -36.80 12.66
C MET A 133 -10.97 -38.01 12.84
N ILE A 134 -12.19 -37.96 12.31
CA ILE A 134 -13.14 -39.07 12.35
C ILE A 134 -12.58 -40.29 11.62
N VAL A 135 -12.14 -40.10 10.37
CA VAL A 135 -11.61 -41.20 9.56
C VAL A 135 -10.35 -41.77 10.19
N ALA A 136 -9.46 -40.91 10.72
CA ALA A 136 -8.27 -41.35 11.44
C ALA A 136 -8.64 -42.20 12.67
N ALA A 137 -9.60 -41.76 13.48
CA ALA A 137 -10.05 -42.49 14.67
C ALA A 137 -10.61 -43.88 14.30
N GLY A 138 -11.41 -43.98 13.23
CA GLY A 138 -11.92 -45.26 12.73
C GLY A 138 -10.81 -46.24 12.32
N VAL A 139 -9.79 -45.75 11.61
CA VAL A 139 -8.63 -46.57 11.21
C VAL A 139 -7.83 -47.04 12.43
N PHE A 140 -7.72 -46.20 13.47
CA PHE A 140 -7.05 -46.58 14.73
C PHE A 140 -7.80 -47.67 15.51
N GLU A 141 -9.13 -47.66 15.46
CA GLU A 141 -9.97 -48.64 16.13
C GLU A 141 -9.91 -50.02 15.42
N GLU A 142 -9.89 -50.04 14.08
CA GLU A 142 -9.69 -51.26 13.28
C GLU A 142 -8.33 -51.96 13.52
N GLN A 143 -7.27 -51.20 13.82
CA GLN A 143 -5.93 -51.74 14.06
C GLN A 143 -5.67 -52.22 15.50
N GLY A 144 -6.70 -52.28 16.35
CA GLY A 144 -6.60 -52.90 17.68
C GLY A 144 -5.92 -52.06 18.76
N GLY A 145 -5.92 -50.73 18.64
CA GLY A 145 -5.63 -49.83 19.77
C GLY A 145 -4.25 -49.97 20.42
N THR A 146 -3.21 -50.37 19.66
CA THR A 146 -1.86 -50.45 20.23
C THR A 146 -1.29 -49.04 20.49
N ALA A 147 -1.04 -48.76 21.76
CA ALA A 147 -0.46 -47.51 22.26
C ALA A 147 0.97 -47.32 21.75
N GLY A 148 1.10 -46.80 20.52
CA GLY A 148 2.39 -46.58 19.84
C GLY A 148 2.29 -46.45 18.32
N ALA A 149 1.16 -46.84 17.71
CA ALA A 149 0.94 -46.68 16.27
C ALA A 149 0.93 -45.19 15.88
N ARG A 150 1.92 -44.76 15.11
CA ARG A 150 2.00 -43.41 14.55
C ARG A 150 1.12 -43.35 13.30
N PHE A 151 0.18 -42.42 13.26
CA PHE A 151 -0.66 -42.17 12.08
C PHE A 151 0.18 -41.98 10.82
N ASN A 152 -0.11 -42.77 9.78
CA ASN A 152 0.56 -42.69 8.48
C ASN A 152 -0.46 -42.56 7.35
N ILE A 153 -0.17 -41.68 6.40
CA ILE A 153 -1.03 -41.41 5.22
C ILE A 153 -1.22 -42.66 4.37
N ILE A 154 -0.21 -43.55 4.35
CA ILE A 154 -0.27 -44.81 3.59
C ILE A 154 -1.34 -45.74 4.17
N ASP A 155 -1.49 -45.78 5.49
CA ASP A 155 -2.46 -46.64 6.17
C ASP A 155 -3.88 -46.10 5.97
N LEU A 156 -4.03 -44.78 5.97
CA LEU A 156 -5.29 -44.12 5.59
C LEU A 156 -5.70 -44.45 4.14
N ALA A 157 -4.76 -44.38 3.20
CA ALA A 157 -5.01 -44.72 1.80
C ALA A 157 -5.39 -46.21 1.64
N ALA A 158 -4.75 -47.10 2.41
CA ALA A 158 -5.07 -48.52 2.42
C ALA A 158 -6.48 -48.80 2.96
N SER A 159 -6.90 -48.09 4.02
CA SER A 159 -8.26 -48.20 4.55
C SER A 159 -9.31 -47.67 3.54
N ILE A 160 -9.06 -46.51 2.91
CA ILE A 160 -9.95 -45.98 1.85
C ILE A 160 -10.08 -46.97 0.68
N ASN A 161 -8.99 -47.63 0.31
CA ASN A 161 -9.00 -48.67 -0.72
C ASN A 161 -9.85 -49.89 -0.30
N GLY A 162 -9.87 -50.24 0.98
CA GLY A 162 -10.72 -51.31 1.51
C GLY A 162 -12.21 -51.03 1.33
N TYR A 163 -12.64 -49.79 1.51
CA TYR A 163 -14.05 -49.40 1.40
C TYR A 163 -14.50 -49.03 -0.03
N PHE A 164 -13.68 -48.28 -0.77
CA PHE A 164 -14.05 -47.66 -2.06
C PHE A 164 -13.14 -48.04 -3.23
N GLY A 165 -12.22 -48.99 -3.01
CA GLY A 165 -11.30 -49.49 -4.03
C GLY A 165 -10.35 -48.42 -4.59
N ALA A 166 -9.82 -48.71 -5.78
CA ALA A 166 -8.84 -47.86 -6.45
C ALA A 166 -9.40 -46.47 -6.80
N ALA A 167 -10.71 -46.36 -7.06
CA ALA A 167 -11.38 -45.10 -7.38
C ALA A 167 -11.34 -44.13 -6.19
N GLY A 168 -11.72 -44.58 -4.99
CA GLY A 168 -11.64 -43.77 -3.77
C GLY A 168 -10.20 -43.34 -3.46
N THR A 169 -9.25 -44.26 -3.60
CA THR A 169 -7.82 -43.98 -3.39
C THR A 169 -7.29 -42.92 -4.36
N THR A 170 -7.75 -42.94 -5.62
CA THR A 170 -7.35 -41.96 -6.63
C THR A 170 -7.91 -40.57 -6.34
N VAL A 171 -9.18 -40.49 -5.93
CA VAL A 171 -9.82 -39.22 -5.51
C VAL A 171 -9.09 -38.64 -4.28
N PHE A 172 -8.76 -39.49 -3.30
CA PHE A 172 -7.97 -39.08 -2.13
C PHE A 172 -6.59 -38.54 -2.54
N ALA A 173 -5.85 -39.27 -3.39
CA ALA A 173 -4.53 -38.84 -3.84
C ALA A 173 -4.58 -37.52 -4.64
N LEU A 174 -5.53 -37.38 -5.56
CA LEU A 174 -5.72 -36.17 -6.36
C LEU A 174 -6.07 -34.97 -5.47
N GLY A 175 -6.98 -35.15 -4.51
CA GLY A 175 -7.38 -34.14 -3.54
C GLY A 175 -6.22 -33.71 -2.64
N PHE A 176 -5.44 -34.67 -2.15
CA PHE A 176 -4.27 -34.40 -1.31
C PHE A 176 -3.20 -33.59 -2.06
N VAL A 177 -2.90 -33.97 -3.31
CA VAL A 177 -2.00 -33.23 -4.21
C VAL A 177 -2.56 -31.84 -4.53
N SER A 178 -3.88 -31.70 -4.65
CA SER A 178 -4.51 -30.40 -4.94
C SER A 178 -4.45 -29.45 -3.75
N ALA A 179 -4.70 -29.96 -2.54
CA ALA A 179 -4.62 -29.20 -1.30
C ALA A 179 -3.21 -28.67 -1.03
N ALA A 180 -2.19 -29.51 -1.24
CA ALA A 180 -0.80 -29.09 -1.09
C ALA A 180 -0.40 -28.00 -2.12
N LEU A 181 -0.97 -28.01 -3.33
CA LEU A 181 -0.58 -27.11 -4.42
C LEU A 181 -1.23 -25.74 -4.18
N SER A 182 -2.50 -25.77 -3.78
CA SER A 182 -3.23 -24.58 -3.34
C SER A 182 -2.50 -23.89 -2.19
N SER A 183 -2.07 -24.65 -1.17
CA SER A 183 -1.33 -24.09 -0.02
C SER A 183 -0.01 -23.45 -0.47
N MET A 184 0.79 -24.14 -1.28
CA MET A 184 2.06 -23.61 -1.79
C MET A 184 1.90 -22.30 -2.57
N LEU A 185 0.89 -22.22 -3.45
CA LEU A 185 0.59 -21.01 -4.22
C LEU A 185 0.22 -19.84 -3.30
N THR A 186 -0.65 -20.07 -2.30
CA THR A 186 -1.06 -19.03 -1.36
C THR A 186 0.10 -18.52 -0.50
N VAL A 187 1.03 -19.39 -0.12
CA VAL A 187 2.20 -19.04 0.68
C VAL A 187 3.18 -18.15 -0.10
N ILE A 188 3.46 -18.46 -1.37
CA ILE A 188 4.34 -17.64 -2.22
C ILE A 188 3.74 -16.25 -2.44
N ILE A 189 2.44 -16.19 -2.75
CA ILE A 189 1.72 -14.91 -2.95
C ILE A 189 1.69 -14.12 -1.63
N GLY A 190 1.37 -14.77 -0.51
CA GLY A 190 1.32 -14.14 0.81
C GLY A 190 2.69 -13.59 1.25
N ALA A 191 3.77 -14.33 1.02
CA ALA A 191 5.13 -13.89 1.32
C ALA A 191 5.55 -12.68 0.45
N ALA A 192 5.22 -12.69 -0.83
CA ALA A 192 5.49 -11.55 -1.71
C ALA A 192 4.72 -10.29 -1.27
N LEU A 193 3.46 -10.43 -0.86
CA LEU A 193 2.64 -9.33 -0.34
C LEU A 193 3.15 -8.82 1.01
N ALA A 194 3.59 -9.70 1.90
CA ALA A 194 4.19 -9.31 3.18
C ALA A 194 5.52 -8.56 2.96
N ALA A 195 6.36 -9.05 2.03
CA ALA A 195 7.59 -8.37 1.63
C ALA A 195 7.30 -6.98 1.03
N GLU A 196 6.21 -6.83 0.26
CA GLU A 196 5.75 -5.53 -0.25
C GLU A 196 5.42 -4.56 0.89
N GLY A 197 4.74 -5.04 1.92
CA GLY A 197 4.31 -4.22 3.06
C GLY A 197 5.45 -3.83 4.00
N LEU A 198 6.45 -4.69 4.20
CA LEU A 198 7.52 -4.51 5.19
C LEU A 198 8.80 -3.87 4.64
N LEU A 199 9.19 -4.18 3.39
CA LEU A 199 10.50 -3.76 2.85
C LEU A 199 10.45 -2.42 2.09
N LEU A 200 9.26 -1.88 1.82
CA LEU A 200 9.11 -0.64 1.05
C LEU A 200 8.84 0.55 1.96
N ARG A 201 9.56 1.65 1.68
CA ARG A 201 9.58 2.93 2.42
C ARG A 201 8.19 3.40 2.89
N PRO A 202 8.06 3.98 4.09
CA PRO A 202 6.88 4.78 4.42
C PRO A 202 6.82 5.98 3.48
N LEU A 203 5.83 6.00 2.58
CA LEU A 203 5.62 7.08 1.63
C LEU A 203 4.69 8.13 2.23
N LYS A 204 5.08 9.40 2.05
CA LYS A 204 4.47 10.61 2.62
C LYS A 204 3.07 10.95 2.10
N ASP A 205 2.59 10.29 1.04
CA ASP A 205 1.32 10.64 0.39
C ASP A 205 0.39 9.43 0.22
N VAL A 206 -0.81 9.54 0.79
CA VAL A 206 -1.88 8.52 0.80
C VAL A 206 -2.47 8.31 -0.62
N GLU A 207 -2.18 9.20 -1.56
CA GLU A 207 -2.77 9.19 -2.91
C GLU A 207 -2.10 8.25 -3.92
N ASP A 208 -0.86 7.80 -3.69
CA ASP A 208 -0.14 6.85 -4.58
C ASP A 208 -0.46 5.38 -4.27
N ILE A 209 -1.35 5.12 -3.31
CA ILE A 209 -1.56 3.77 -2.75
C ILE A 209 -2.18 2.78 -3.76
N LEU A 210 -2.80 3.25 -4.86
CA LEU A 210 -3.81 2.46 -5.57
C LEU A 210 -3.44 1.90 -6.96
N GLU A 211 -2.25 2.13 -7.54
CA GLU A 211 -2.12 1.93 -9.00
C GLU A 211 -0.90 1.17 -9.56
N GLU A 212 0.10 0.73 -8.79
CA GLU A 212 1.21 -0.06 -9.36
C GLU A 212 1.46 -1.38 -8.58
N PRO A 213 1.82 -2.49 -9.25
CA PRO A 213 2.44 -3.62 -8.58
C PRO A 213 3.78 -3.14 -8.01
N ARG A 214 3.85 -2.97 -6.69
CA ARG A 214 4.97 -2.26 -6.05
C ARG A 214 6.25 -3.11 -5.97
N LEU A 215 6.14 -4.44 -6.06
CA LEU A 215 7.30 -5.30 -6.31
C LEU A 215 7.64 -5.33 -7.80
N SER A 216 8.92 -5.11 -8.10
CA SER A 216 9.43 -5.40 -9.44
C SER A 216 9.21 -6.89 -9.75
N PRO A 217 8.88 -7.27 -11.01
CA PRO A 217 8.72 -8.68 -11.38
C PRO A 217 9.93 -9.54 -10.98
N ARG A 218 11.14 -8.96 -11.02
CA ARG A 218 12.38 -9.63 -10.60
C ARG A 218 12.41 -9.94 -9.10
N SER A 219 11.95 -9.00 -8.26
CA SER A 219 11.86 -9.20 -6.81
C SER A 219 10.83 -10.27 -6.44
N PHE A 220 9.68 -10.28 -7.11
CA PHE A 220 8.65 -11.31 -6.91
C PHE A 220 9.18 -12.71 -7.24
N TRP A 221 9.77 -12.87 -8.43
CA TRP A 221 10.35 -14.14 -8.85
C TRP A 221 11.55 -14.55 -7.98
N SER A 222 12.35 -13.60 -7.51
CA SER A 222 13.42 -13.89 -6.56
C SER A 222 12.87 -14.51 -5.28
N ILE A 223 11.81 -13.96 -4.68
CA ILE A 223 11.20 -14.50 -3.47
C ILE A 223 10.65 -15.90 -3.74
N ALA A 224 9.92 -16.09 -4.85
CA ALA A 224 9.34 -17.38 -5.23
C ALA A 224 10.42 -18.45 -5.42
N PHE A 225 11.51 -18.15 -6.13
CA PHE A 225 12.63 -19.07 -6.32
C PHE A 225 13.38 -19.36 -5.01
N SER A 226 13.59 -18.35 -4.17
CA SER A 226 14.25 -18.54 -2.86
C SER A 226 13.43 -19.48 -1.96
N MET A 227 12.11 -19.33 -1.90
CA MET A 227 11.25 -20.22 -1.11
C MET A 227 11.27 -21.66 -1.62
N VAL A 228 11.20 -21.84 -2.94
CA VAL A 228 11.31 -23.18 -3.56
C VAL A 228 12.69 -23.78 -3.31
N ALA A 229 13.77 -23.00 -3.44
CA ALA A 229 15.12 -23.47 -3.19
C ALA A 229 15.32 -23.93 -1.74
N ILE A 230 14.80 -23.18 -0.77
CA ILE A 230 14.83 -23.57 0.65
C ILE A 230 14.06 -24.86 0.88
N ALA A 231 12.86 -25.00 0.30
CA ALA A 231 12.05 -26.21 0.43
C ALA A 231 12.75 -27.44 -0.19
N VAL A 232 13.34 -27.29 -1.38
CA VAL A 232 14.08 -28.36 -2.06
C VAL A 232 15.34 -28.73 -1.25
N LEU A 233 16.07 -27.74 -0.72
CA LEU A 233 17.25 -27.97 0.11
C LEU A 233 16.90 -28.76 1.38
N ALA A 234 15.82 -28.39 2.08
CA ALA A 234 15.36 -29.12 3.26
C ALA A 234 15.00 -30.59 2.95
N ILE A 235 14.45 -30.85 1.76
CA ILE A 235 14.11 -32.20 1.29
C ILE A 235 15.39 -32.98 0.93
N CYS A 236 16.36 -32.35 0.28
CA CYS A 236 17.64 -32.95 -0.08
C CYS A 236 18.45 -33.37 1.17
N ILE A 237 18.39 -32.58 2.24
CA ILE A 237 19.09 -32.87 3.52
C ILE A 237 18.37 -33.99 4.32
N ASN A 238 17.19 -34.42 3.88
CA ASN A 238 16.38 -35.45 4.55
C ASN A 238 16.15 -35.15 6.04
N LEU A 239 15.89 -33.88 6.36
CA LEU A 239 15.64 -33.44 7.73
C LEU A 239 14.43 -34.21 8.31
N PRO A 240 14.48 -34.62 9.60
CA PRO A 240 13.34 -35.25 10.24
C PRO A 240 12.14 -34.31 10.22
N ARG A 241 11.05 -34.75 9.56
CA ARG A 241 9.81 -33.98 9.34
C ARG A 241 9.25 -33.34 10.62
N PRO A 242 9.21 -34.04 11.78
CA PRO A 242 8.70 -33.45 13.02
C PRO A 242 9.52 -32.24 13.47
N SER A 243 10.84 -32.26 13.27
CA SER A 243 11.72 -31.14 13.65
C SER A 243 11.50 -29.91 12.78
N VAL A 244 11.28 -30.10 11.47
CA VAL A 244 10.96 -28.99 10.55
C VAL A 244 9.62 -28.34 10.92
N ILE A 245 8.62 -29.16 11.24
CA ILE A 245 7.30 -28.69 11.69
C ILE A 245 7.44 -27.93 13.03
N LEU A 246 8.23 -28.46 13.97
CA LEU A 246 8.46 -27.83 15.27
C LEU A 246 9.09 -26.43 15.12
N VAL A 247 10.10 -26.30 14.25
CA VAL A 247 10.74 -25.00 13.97
C VAL A 247 9.75 -24.02 13.35
N ALA A 248 8.98 -24.46 12.35
CA ALA A 248 7.95 -23.63 11.73
C ALA A 248 6.88 -23.16 12.74
N GLN A 249 6.48 -24.04 13.66
CA GLN A 249 5.52 -23.74 14.72
C GLN A 249 6.08 -22.74 15.75
N LEU A 250 7.38 -22.81 16.07
CA LEU A 250 8.03 -21.84 16.96
C LEU A 250 8.04 -20.44 16.34
N PHE A 251 8.42 -20.32 15.06
CA PHE A 251 8.39 -19.03 14.36
C PHE A 251 6.97 -18.45 14.30
N ASN A 252 5.97 -19.27 14.02
CA ASN A 252 4.57 -18.84 14.04
C ASN A 252 4.15 -18.40 15.45
N GLY A 253 4.54 -19.13 16.49
CA GLY A 253 4.26 -18.77 17.88
C GLY A 253 4.83 -17.41 18.28
N ILE A 254 6.05 -17.09 17.84
CA ILE A 254 6.71 -15.80 18.14
C ILE A 254 6.05 -14.64 17.38
N LEU A 255 5.69 -14.84 16.11
CA LEU A 255 5.18 -13.78 15.25
C LEU A 255 3.70 -13.46 15.48
N LEU A 256 2.91 -14.43 15.95
CA LEU A 256 1.47 -14.29 16.07
C LEU A 256 1.02 -13.16 17.03
N PRO A 257 1.60 -12.99 18.23
CA PRO A 257 1.29 -11.85 19.11
C PRO A 257 1.53 -10.49 18.45
N PHE A 258 2.61 -10.36 17.69
CA PHE A 258 2.96 -9.12 16.99
C PHE A 258 1.86 -8.73 15.98
N PHE A 259 1.38 -9.68 15.18
CA PHE A 259 0.29 -9.43 14.24
C PHE A 259 -1.04 -9.10 14.94
N CYS A 260 -1.37 -9.82 16.00
CA CYS A 260 -2.60 -9.62 16.76
C CYS A 260 -2.64 -8.24 17.43
N VAL A 261 -1.55 -7.80 18.06
CA VAL A 261 -1.45 -6.47 18.67
C VAL A 261 -1.50 -5.38 17.59
N SER A 262 -0.79 -5.56 16.48
CA SER A 262 -0.83 -4.59 15.36
C SER A 262 -2.25 -4.43 14.82
N LEU A 263 -2.98 -5.52 14.65
CA LEU A 263 -4.39 -5.47 14.23
C LEU A 263 -5.30 -4.81 15.26
N LEU A 264 -5.10 -5.10 16.55
CA LEU A 264 -5.86 -4.48 17.63
C LEU A 264 -5.71 -2.95 17.58
N LEU A 265 -4.47 -2.45 17.42
CA LEU A 265 -4.21 -1.01 17.31
C LEU A 265 -4.88 -0.40 16.07
N CYS A 266 -4.76 -1.04 14.91
CA CYS A 266 -5.37 -0.51 13.66
C CYS A 266 -6.90 -0.55 13.68
N LEU A 267 -7.52 -1.57 14.26
CA LEU A 267 -8.97 -1.74 14.26
C LEU A 267 -9.68 -0.94 15.35
N THR A 268 -8.96 -0.54 16.39
CA THR A 268 -9.47 0.29 17.49
C THR A 268 -9.30 1.78 17.22
N ASP A 269 -8.39 2.18 16.32
CA ASP A 269 -8.17 3.58 15.95
C ASP A 269 -9.35 4.15 15.14
N GLU A 270 -10.05 5.13 15.71
CA GLU A 270 -11.16 5.85 15.06
C GLU A 270 -10.73 6.59 13.79
N LYS A 271 -9.47 7.05 13.71
CA LYS A 271 -8.95 7.72 12.51
C LYS A 271 -8.79 6.75 11.35
N PHE A 272 -8.44 5.50 11.64
CA PHE A 272 -8.26 4.46 10.62
C PHE A 272 -9.59 3.83 10.19
N MET A 273 -10.52 3.62 11.14
CA MET A 273 -11.78 2.92 10.93
C MET A 273 -13.01 3.85 10.73
N GLY A 274 -12.81 5.15 10.56
CA GLY A 274 -13.88 6.16 10.53
C GLY A 274 -15.03 5.93 9.52
N ALA A 275 -14.84 5.11 8.49
CA ALA A 275 -15.90 4.75 7.53
C ALA A 275 -16.81 3.60 7.99
N ALA A 276 -16.34 2.74 8.90
CA ALA A 276 -17.07 1.56 9.37
C ALA A 276 -16.55 1.13 10.76
N PRO A 277 -17.00 1.78 11.85
CA PRO A 277 -16.51 1.49 13.19
C PRO A 277 -16.81 0.04 13.61
N GLN A 278 -15.90 -0.56 14.36
CA GLN A 278 -16.09 -1.88 14.96
C GLN A 278 -17.21 -1.85 16.00
N SER A 279 -18.00 -2.93 16.07
CA SER A 279 -18.97 -3.10 17.15
C SER A 279 -18.27 -3.41 18.48
N ILE A 280 -18.86 -3.00 19.60
CA ILE A 280 -18.35 -3.28 20.95
C ILE A 280 -18.15 -4.80 21.16
N PHE A 281 -19.09 -5.62 20.71
CA PHE A 281 -18.96 -7.08 20.78
C PHE A 281 -17.73 -7.60 20.04
N ALA A 282 -17.49 -7.12 18.82
CA ALA A 282 -16.32 -7.50 18.04
C ALA A 282 -15.00 -7.05 18.68
N ASN A 283 -14.98 -5.88 19.31
CA ASN A 283 -13.83 -5.42 20.09
C ASN A 283 -13.56 -6.35 21.28
N VAL A 284 -14.59 -6.70 22.05
CA VAL A 284 -14.46 -7.66 23.17
C VAL A 284 -13.93 -9.01 22.68
N CYS A 285 -14.48 -9.55 21.60
CA CYS A 285 -13.98 -10.79 21.00
C CYS A 285 -12.52 -10.67 20.53
N LEU A 286 -12.15 -9.51 19.97
CA LEU A 286 -10.78 -9.25 19.52
C LEU A 286 -9.82 -9.19 20.70
N TYR A 287 -10.17 -8.49 21.79
CA TYR A 287 -9.38 -8.46 23.02
C TYR A 287 -9.18 -9.87 23.59
N VAL A 288 -10.27 -10.63 23.74
CA VAL A 288 -10.20 -12.02 24.23
C VAL A 288 -9.30 -12.87 23.33
N SER A 289 -9.46 -12.75 22.00
CA SER A 289 -8.63 -13.49 21.05
C SER A 289 -7.15 -13.12 21.18
N VAL A 290 -6.81 -11.82 21.27
CA VAL A 290 -5.44 -11.35 21.42
C VAL A 290 -4.83 -11.86 22.72
N THR A 291 -5.57 -11.78 23.84
CA THR A 291 -5.11 -12.27 25.15
C THR A 291 -4.86 -13.77 25.12
N VAL A 292 -5.79 -14.56 24.59
CA VAL A 292 -5.63 -16.02 24.47
C VAL A 292 -4.41 -16.33 23.61
N THR A 293 -4.30 -15.71 22.43
CA THR A 293 -3.19 -15.92 21.50
C THR A 293 -1.84 -15.53 22.11
N PHE A 294 -1.77 -14.46 22.88
CA PHE A 294 -0.56 -14.02 23.58
C PHE A 294 -0.12 -15.05 24.63
N VAL A 295 -1.05 -15.49 25.49
CA VAL A 295 -0.79 -16.53 26.51
C VAL A 295 -0.32 -17.83 25.87
N LEU A 296 -0.96 -18.22 24.77
CA LEU A 296 -0.63 -19.40 23.99
C LEU A 296 0.77 -19.32 23.38
N ALA A 297 1.08 -18.24 22.66
CA ALA A 297 2.40 -17.98 22.09
C ALA A 297 3.52 -17.99 23.15
N TRP A 298 3.28 -17.31 24.27
CA TRP A 298 4.22 -17.25 25.38
C TRP A 298 4.54 -18.64 25.94
N ARG A 299 3.52 -19.48 26.13
CA ARG A 299 3.72 -20.86 26.57
C ARG A 299 4.55 -21.68 25.58
N VAL A 300 4.34 -21.54 24.27
CA VAL A 300 5.18 -22.22 23.25
C VAL A 300 6.64 -21.81 23.42
N VAL A 301 6.92 -20.50 23.53
CA VAL A 301 8.28 -19.98 23.65
C VAL A 301 8.95 -20.50 24.92
N VAL A 302 8.26 -20.46 26.07
CA VAL A 302 8.82 -20.94 27.35
C VAL A 302 9.08 -22.44 27.32
N GLN A 303 8.14 -23.25 26.82
CA GLN A 303 8.29 -24.71 26.81
C GLN A 303 9.33 -25.19 25.80
N LYS A 304 9.39 -24.58 24.62
CA LYS A 304 10.29 -25.03 23.53
C LYS A 304 11.66 -24.37 23.59
N SER A 305 11.84 -23.24 24.28
CA SER A 305 13.18 -22.65 24.50
C SER A 305 14.08 -23.58 25.30
N ALA A 306 13.57 -24.31 26.30
CA ALA A 306 14.33 -25.33 27.04
C ALA A 306 14.81 -26.50 26.14
N VAL A 307 13.98 -26.91 25.17
CA VAL A 307 14.31 -27.97 24.20
C VAL A 307 15.32 -27.49 23.17
N LEU A 308 15.21 -26.23 22.73
CA LEU A 308 16.13 -25.64 21.76
C LEU A 308 17.49 -25.34 22.40
N LEU A 309 17.50 -24.88 23.65
CA LEU A 309 18.72 -24.66 24.42
C LEU A 309 19.46 -25.99 24.63
N SER A 310 18.75 -27.07 24.97
CA SER A 310 19.38 -28.40 25.12
C SER A 310 19.87 -29.00 23.79
N LEU A 311 19.21 -28.72 22.66
CA LEU A 311 19.69 -29.06 21.31
C LEU A 311 20.96 -28.29 20.89
N VAL A 312 21.15 -27.06 21.39
CA VAL A 312 22.29 -26.19 21.05
C VAL A 312 23.46 -26.36 22.02
N THR A 313 23.20 -26.58 23.31
CA THR A 313 24.25 -26.61 24.36
C THR A 313 24.56 -28.01 24.88
N GLY A 314 23.76 -29.03 24.55
CA GLY A 314 23.95 -30.41 25.00
C GLY A 314 23.69 -30.64 26.50
N ALA A 315 23.27 -29.63 27.26
CA ALA A 315 23.06 -29.72 28.71
C ALA A 315 21.56 -29.68 29.07
N GLN A 316 21.11 -30.58 29.95
CA GLN A 316 19.78 -30.56 30.56
C GLN A 316 19.77 -29.58 31.74
N LEU A 317 18.91 -28.56 31.69
CA LEU A 317 18.67 -27.62 32.80
C LEU A 317 17.24 -27.80 33.34
N GLU A 318 17.10 -27.75 34.67
CA GLU A 318 15.85 -27.99 35.40
C GLU A 318 14.82 -26.84 35.28
N ASN A 319 13.54 -27.22 35.36
CA ASN A 319 12.31 -26.46 35.08
C ASN A 319 11.97 -25.26 36.02
N SER A 320 12.92 -24.69 36.78
CA SER A 320 12.60 -23.76 37.88
C SER A 320 12.43 -22.28 37.48
N ALA A 321 12.69 -21.89 36.23
CA ALA A 321 12.62 -20.48 35.79
C ALA A 321 11.21 -19.97 35.38
N GLY A 322 10.22 -20.86 35.30
CA GLY A 322 8.86 -20.54 34.81
C GLY A 322 8.06 -19.51 35.63
N PRO A 323 8.05 -19.54 36.98
CA PRO A 323 7.21 -18.64 37.79
C PRO A 323 7.71 -17.18 37.82
N VAL A 324 9.03 -16.97 37.81
CA VAL A 324 9.64 -15.63 37.90
C VAL A 324 9.39 -14.82 36.62
N LEU A 325 9.42 -15.48 35.47
CA LEU A 325 9.12 -14.87 34.18
C LEU A 325 7.62 -14.55 34.01
N LEU A 326 6.73 -15.30 34.70
CA LEU A 326 5.28 -15.12 34.70
C LEU A 326 4.85 -13.88 35.50
N VAL A 327 5.54 -13.57 36.60
CA VAL A 327 5.34 -12.34 37.37
C VAL A 327 5.86 -11.12 36.60
N ALA A 328 7.05 -11.22 35.99
CA ALA A 328 7.63 -10.12 35.21
C ALA A 328 6.79 -9.78 33.96
N THR A 329 6.23 -10.78 33.29
CA THR A 329 5.35 -10.57 32.12
C THR A 329 3.93 -10.19 32.48
N GLY A 330 3.39 -10.64 33.63
CA GLY A 330 2.15 -10.12 34.19
C GLY A 330 2.25 -8.62 34.51
N LEU A 331 3.37 -8.18 35.07
CA LEU A 331 3.70 -6.76 35.27
C LEU A 331 3.85 -6.00 33.96
N ALA A 332 4.44 -6.59 32.92
CA ALA A 332 4.54 -5.99 31.59
C ALA A 332 3.18 -5.87 30.90
N LEU A 333 2.30 -6.88 31.03
CA LEU A 333 0.94 -6.86 30.48
C LEU A 333 0.07 -5.84 31.20
N VAL A 334 0.17 -5.74 32.53
CA VAL A 334 -0.53 -4.70 33.31
C VAL A 334 -0.03 -3.32 32.91
N ARG A 335 1.29 -3.12 32.76
CA ARG A 335 1.85 -1.83 32.30
C ARG A 335 1.43 -1.48 30.87
N LEU A 336 1.39 -2.46 29.97
CA LEU A 336 0.98 -2.24 28.59
C LEU A 336 -0.53 -1.97 28.47
N LEU A 337 -1.36 -2.67 29.26
CA LEU A 337 -2.80 -2.40 29.35
C LEU A 337 -3.10 -1.05 29.99
N ASP A 338 -2.30 -0.65 30.99
CA ASP A 338 -2.39 0.64 31.66
C ASP A 338 -1.91 1.79 30.76
N GLU A 339 -0.87 1.57 29.94
CA GLU A 339 -0.47 2.50 28.87
C GLU A 339 -1.51 2.61 27.76
N VAL A 340 -2.16 1.50 27.39
CA VAL A 340 -3.25 1.50 26.39
C VAL A 340 -4.51 2.18 26.95
N GLN A 341 -4.84 2.02 28.23
CA GLN A 341 -5.93 2.75 28.89
C GLN A 341 -5.60 4.24 29.03
N ARG A 342 -4.35 4.60 29.34
CA ARG A 342 -3.89 6.00 29.37
C ARG A 342 -3.89 6.65 27.99
N ALA A 343 -3.59 5.91 26.94
CA ALA A 343 -3.63 6.39 25.55
C ALA A 343 -5.07 6.56 25.01
N THR A 344 -6.07 5.96 25.66
CA THR A 344 -7.48 5.96 25.21
C THR A 344 -8.43 6.76 26.11
N ALA A 345 -7.95 7.35 27.21
CA ALA A 345 -8.76 8.16 28.11
C ALA A 345 -9.12 9.54 27.49
N PRO A 346 -10.37 10.04 27.66
CA PRO A 346 -10.77 11.35 27.16
C PRO A 346 -10.00 12.47 27.88
N ALA A 347 -9.55 13.45 27.10
CA ALA A 347 -8.62 14.53 27.49
C ALA A 347 -8.98 15.32 28.78
N SER A 348 -10.22 15.23 29.28
CA SER A 348 -10.67 15.90 30.49
C SER A 348 -10.20 15.25 31.81
N ALA A 349 -9.88 13.95 31.80
CA ALA A 349 -9.40 13.24 33.00
C ALA A 349 -7.92 13.54 33.28
N LEU A 350 -7.10 13.58 32.22
CA LEU A 350 -5.66 13.91 32.29
C LEU A 350 -5.41 15.28 32.93
N THR A 351 -6.27 16.27 32.68
CA THR A 351 -6.11 17.64 33.24
C THR A 351 -6.33 17.75 34.74
N LYS A 352 -7.02 16.80 35.38
CA LYS A 352 -7.22 16.81 36.84
C LYS A 352 -6.09 16.11 37.58
N GLU A 353 -5.60 14.99 37.07
CA GLU A 353 -4.43 14.30 37.66
C GLU A 353 -3.13 15.08 37.41
N LEU A 354 -2.95 15.69 36.23
CA LEU A 354 -1.77 16.54 35.95
C LEU A 354 -1.72 17.80 36.82
N LYS A 355 -2.86 18.30 37.33
CA LYS A 355 -2.87 19.41 38.30
C LYS A 355 -2.50 18.95 39.71
N GLN A 356 -2.86 17.74 40.11
CA GLN A 356 -2.49 17.19 41.42
C GLN A 356 -1.03 16.70 41.47
N GLU A 357 -0.51 16.15 40.38
CA GLU A 357 0.91 15.75 40.29
C GLU A 357 1.85 16.95 40.10
N ALA A 358 1.40 18.03 39.43
CA ALA A 358 2.19 19.26 39.29
C ALA A 358 2.41 20.00 40.63
N GLU A 359 1.51 19.84 41.60
CA GLU A 359 1.68 20.45 42.94
C GLU A 359 2.54 19.61 43.89
N HIS A 360 2.66 18.29 43.68
CA HIS A 360 3.49 17.40 44.51
C HIS A 360 4.88 17.08 43.93
N GLY A 361 5.11 17.26 42.63
CA GLY A 361 6.37 16.94 41.95
C GLY A 361 7.40 18.09 41.86
N ALA A 362 7.09 19.27 42.40
CA ALA A 362 7.90 20.49 42.24
C ALA A 362 9.16 20.55 43.13
N SER A 363 9.63 19.42 43.67
CA SER A 363 10.90 19.37 44.39
C SER A 363 11.80 18.27 43.81
N THR A 364 12.88 18.71 43.16
CA THR A 364 14.05 17.93 42.73
C THR A 364 13.93 17.00 41.52
N LYS A 365 13.76 17.55 40.30
CA LYS A 365 14.27 16.91 39.06
C LYS A 365 15.56 17.61 38.63
N SER A 366 16.69 16.94 38.81
CA SER A 366 17.97 17.32 38.21
C SER A 366 17.83 17.30 36.68
N LEU A 367 17.93 18.46 36.03
CA LEU A 367 17.90 18.60 34.58
C LEU A 367 19.18 18.00 34.00
N MET A 368 19.12 16.75 33.53
CA MET A 368 20.22 16.15 32.77
C MET A 368 20.22 16.72 31.35
N SER A 369 21.27 17.47 31.02
CA SER A 369 21.56 17.94 29.66
C SER A 369 22.55 16.98 29.00
N PHE A 370 22.30 16.59 27.76
CA PHE A 370 23.25 15.79 26.97
C PHE A 370 23.59 16.50 25.65
N VAL A 371 24.78 16.19 25.11
CA VAL A 371 25.33 16.75 23.89
C VAL A 371 24.92 15.86 22.72
N VAL A 372 24.25 16.42 21.72
CA VAL A 372 23.89 15.71 20.50
C VAL A 372 24.70 16.26 19.33
N HIS A 373 25.34 15.38 18.58
CA HIS A 373 25.99 15.74 17.33
C HIS A 373 24.99 15.62 16.18
N VAL A 374 24.88 16.63 15.32
CA VAL A 374 24.04 16.56 14.12
C VAL A 374 24.93 16.74 12.89
N ALA A 375 24.92 15.73 12.02
CA ALA A 375 25.74 15.65 10.83
C ALA A 375 24.89 15.73 9.55
N LEU A 376 25.34 16.55 8.61
CA LEU A 376 24.81 16.62 7.26
C LEU A 376 25.60 15.67 6.33
N LEU A 377 24.93 15.13 5.31
CA LEU A 377 25.58 14.35 4.24
C LEU A 377 26.67 15.13 3.47
N SER A 378 26.71 16.46 3.62
CA SER A 378 27.77 17.31 3.07
C SER A 378 29.06 17.31 3.91
N GLY A 379 29.10 16.58 5.03
CA GLY A 379 30.24 16.55 5.97
C GLY A 379 30.27 17.69 6.99
N ARG A 380 29.25 18.56 7.02
CA ARG A 380 29.10 19.58 8.07
C ARG A 380 28.51 18.95 9.33
N GLN A 381 29.07 19.25 10.48
CA GLN A 381 28.61 18.74 11.78
C GLN A 381 28.47 19.89 12.78
N MET A 382 27.55 19.74 13.72
CA MET A 382 27.36 20.65 14.85
C MET A 382 27.09 19.85 16.12
N SER A 383 27.38 20.42 17.28
CA SER A 383 27.06 19.84 18.59
C SER A 383 26.12 20.78 19.34
N LEU A 384 24.97 20.28 19.76
CA LEU A 384 24.00 21.02 20.56
C LEU A 384 23.86 20.39 21.94
N THR A 385 23.88 21.22 22.99
CA THR A 385 23.52 20.78 24.34
C THR A 385 22.02 20.92 24.52
N VAL A 386 21.34 19.80 24.75
CA VAL A 386 19.88 19.72 24.72
C VAL A 386 19.38 18.97 25.95
N LEU A 387 18.19 19.32 26.44
CA LEU A 387 17.58 18.66 27.59
C LEU A 387 16.92 17.34 27.14
N THR A 388 16.89 16.34 28.01
CA THR A 388 16.27 15.03 27.74
C THR A 388 14.82 15.08 27.29
N ASP A 389 14.10 16.11 27.73
CA ASP A 389 12.66 16.26 27.54
C ASP A 389 12.35 17.08 26.27
N THR A 390 13.37 17.48 25.51
CA THR A 390 13.20 18.30 24.31
C THR A 390 12.55 17.46 23.21
N VAL A 391 11.54 18.02 22.54
CA VAL A 391 10.84 17.37 21.43
C VAL A 391 11.72 17.41 20.17
N VAL A 392 11.69 16.34 19.36
CA VAL A 392 12.46 16.25 18.10
C VAL A 392 12.18 17.42 17.16
N GLN A 393 10.95 17.96 17.15
CA GLN A 393 10.60 19.16 16.40
C GLN A 393 11.37 20.41 16.84
N ASP A 394 11.58 20.59 18.15
CA ASP A 394 12.31 21.73 18.70
C ASP A 394 13.82 21.58 18.44
N LEU A 395 14.35 20.36 18.55
CA LEU A 395 15.72 20.05 18.13
C LEU A 395 15.91 20.39 16.65
N LYS A 396 14.99 19.92 15.80
CA LYS A 396 15.00 20.20 14.36
C LYS A 396 15.00 21.70 14.08
N GLN A 397 14.15 22.48 14.75
CA GLN A 397 14.14 23.95 14.61
C GLN A 397 15.47 24.59 15.02
N ARG A 398 16.08 24.16 16.13
CA ARG A 398 17.38 24.68 16.59
C ARG A 398 18.50 24.35 15.60
N VAL A 399 18.55 23.11 15.13
CA VAL A 399 19.52 22.67 14.10
C VAL A 399 19.32 23.47 12.80
N GLN A 400 18.07 23.71 12.39
CA GLN A 400 17.77 24.53 11.21
C GLN A 400 18.25 25.98 11.38
N GLN A 401 18.10 26.56 12.58
CA GLN A 401 18.53 27.93 12.90
C GLN A 401 20.05 28.07 12.87
N GLU A 402 20.79 27.12 13.45
CA GLU A 402 22.26 27.21 13.53
C GLU A 402 22.97 26.78 12.24
N LEU A 403 22.49 25.75 11.53
CA LEU A 403 23.12 25.32 10.27
C LEU A 403 22.66 26.13 9.06
N HIS A 404 21.60 26.93 9.20
CA HIS A 404 20.94 27.60 8.09
C HIS A 404 20.57 26.62 6.95
N VAL A 405 20.05 25.44 7.30
CA VAL A 405 19.60 24.41 6.33
C VAL A 405 18.19 23.95 6.72
N SER A 406 17.26 23.93 5.77
CA SER A 406 15.95 23.28 5.90
C SER A 406 16.10 21.77 5.99
N ILE A 407 15.66 21.21 7.11
CA ILE A 407 15.75 19.79 7.39
C ILE A 407 14.38 19.19 7.11
N ALA A 408 14.32 18.17 6.26
CA ALA A 408 13.12 17.40 6.05
C ALA A 408 12.84 16.51 7.28
N SER A 409 13.89 15.86 7.77
CA SER A 409 13.81 14.91 8.88
C SER A 409 15.18 14.63 9.49
N LEU A 410 15.21 14.28 10.77
CA LEU A 410 16.40 13.78 11.46
C LEU A 410 16.38 12.25 11.47
N VAL A 411 17.55 11.64 11.34
CA VAL A 411 17.73 10.19 11.33
C VAL A 411 18.65 9.82 12.48
N GLY A 412 18.21 8.86 13.30
CA GLY A 412 19.00 8.31 14.39
C GLY A 412 20.20 7.49 13.90
N PRO A 413 21.14 7.15 14.79
CA PRO A 413 22.34 6.38 14.44
C PRO A 413 22.02 4.98 13.90
N ALA A 414 20.88 4.40 14.28
CA ALA A 414 20.38 3.12 13.75
C ALA A 414 19.76 3.22 12.34
N GLY A 415 19.62 4.43 11.78
CA GLY A 415 18.96 4.66 10.49
C GLY A 415 17.46 4.97 10.57
N ASP A 416 16.92 5.10 11.79
CA ASP A 416 15.50 5.38 12.02
C ASP A 416 15.15 6.86 11.85
N LEU A 417 14.02 7.14 11.18
CA LEU A 417 13.50 8.49 11.04
C LEU A 417 12.88 8.96 12.36
N LEU A 418 13.50 9.96 13.01
CA LEU A 418 13.00 10.53 14.24
C LEU A 418 11.68 11.28 13.97
N GLN A 419 10.61 10.87 14.64
CA GLN A 419 9.30 11.50 14.50
C GLN A 419 9.26 12.81 15.28
N ASN A 420 8.71 13.86 14.66
CA ASN A 420 8.69 15.21 15.23
C ASN A 420 8.02 15.31 16.61
N GLN A 421 7.12 14.39 16.98
CA GLN A 421 6.32 14.45 18.21
C GLN A 421 6.96 13.73 19.41
N LEU A 422 8.01 12.94 19.19
CA LEU A 422 8.69 12.20 20.27
C LEU A 422 9.68 13.11 20.99
N THR A 423 9.87 12.87 22.29
CA THR A 423 11.02 13.44 23.02
C THR A 423 12.30 12.72 22.62
N LEU A 424 13.47 13.35 22.81
CA LEU A 424 14.75 12.74 22.45
C LEU A 424 15.03 11.44 23.21
N SER A 425 14.56 11.33 24.45
CA SER A 425 14.64 10.11 25.26
C SER A 425 13.74 8.98 24.73
N GLU A 426 12.49 9.28 24.35
CA GLU A 426 11.58 8.31 23.71
C GLU A 426 12.04 7.88 22.32
N ALA A 427 12.76 8.76 21.63
CA ALA A 427 13.34 8.47 20.32
C ALA A 427 14.67 7.69 20.41
N GLY A 428 15.12 7.35 21.62
CA GLY A 428 16.29 6.49 21.87
C GLY A 428 17.63 7.16 21.60
N VAL A 429 17.72 8.49 21.64
CA VAL A 429 18.96 9.25 21.39
C VAL A 429 19.76 9.38 22.68
N ALA A 430 21.00 8.89 22.70
CA ALA A 430 21.89 8.96 23.85
C ALA A 430 22.88 10.16 23.80
N ASP A 431 23.53 10.43 24.93
CA ASP A 431 24.54 11.49 25.06
C ASP A 431 25.76 11.19 24.17
N GLY A 432 26.18 12.18 23.38
CA GLY A 432 27.29 12.08 22.43
C GLY A 432 26.95 11.40 21.10
N GLU A 433 25.69 11.05 20.84
CA GLU A 433 25.32 10.39 19.59
C GLU A 433 25.23 11.34 18.39
N THR A 434 25.52 10.79 17.20
CA THR A 434 25.44 11.53 15.93
C THR A 434 24.15 11.24 15.19
N LEU A 435 23.30 12.26 15.07
CA LEU A 435 22.10 12.26 14.24
C LEU A 435 22.41 12.73 12.83
N HIS A 436 21.80 12.10 11.83
CA HIS A 436 21.93 12.51 10.44
C HIS A 436 20.74 13.35 9.98
N ALA A 437 20.99 14.60 9.59
CA ALA A 437 19.96 15.48 9.07
C ALA A 437 19.76 15.29 7.56
N ILE A 438 18.55 14.90 7.14
CA ILE A 438 18.15 14.88 5.73
C ILE A 438 17.63 16.27 5.35
N CYS A 439 18.31 16.95 4.44
CA CYS A 439 17.86 18.25 3.93
C CYS A 439 16.65 18.12 3.02
N CYS A 440 15.81 19.16 2.97
CA CYS A 440 14.80 19.27 1.91
C CYS A 440 15.49 19.32 0.53
N PRO A 441 15.00 18.58 -0.47
CA PRO A 441 15.52 18.69 -1.83
C PRO A 441 15.23 20.08 -2.38
N ALA A 442 16.19 20.65 -3.10
CA ALA A 442 15.99 21.93 -3.75
C ALA A 442 14.94 21.79 -4.86
N MET A 443 13.90 22.61 -4.80
CA MET A 443 12.78 22.57 -5.76
C MET A 443 12.81 23.78 -6.67
N ILE A 444 12.68 23.56 -7.98
CA ILE A 444 12.61 24.63 -8.97
C ILE A 444 11.17 24.71 -9.49
N ALA A 445 10.57 25.89 -9.42
CA ALA A 445 9.34 26.25 -10.11
C ALA A 445 9.67 27.19 -11.27
N SER A 446 8.93 27.08 -12.37
CA SER A 446 9.06 27.99 -13.52
C SER A 446 7.69 28.46 -13.99
N SER A 447 7.62 29.72 -14.39
CA SER A 447 6.46 30.27 -15.08
C SER A 447 6.62 30.10 -16.59
N ARG A 448 5.58 29.57 -17.25
CA ARG A 448 5.61 29.26 -18.69
C ARG A 448 5.78 30.50 -19.59
N ARG A 449 5.29 31.67 -19.17
CA ARG A 449 5.18 32.85 -20.05
C ARG A 449 6.18 33.94 -19.73
N SER A 450 6.69 33.98 -18.50
CA SER A 450 7.51 35.08 -18.02
C SER A 450 9.00 34.77 -17.93
N SER A 451 9.44 33.59 -18.39
CA SER A 451 10.83 33.11 -18.29
C SER A 451 11.44 33.33 -16.90
N ALA A 452 10.60 33.25 -15.87
CA ALA A 452 10.96 33.46 -14.48
C ALA A 452 11.00 32.12 -13.76
N PHE A 453 12.02 31.95 -12.93
CA PHE A 453 12.30 30.76 -12.16
C PHE A 453 12.33 31.12 -10.68
N ALA A 454 11.90 30.18 -9.85
CA ALA A 454 12.01 30.26 -8.40
C ALA A 454 12.61 28.95 -7.88
N LEU A 455 13.72 29.03 -7.17
CA LEU A 455 14.38 27.92 -6.49
C LEU A 455 14.14 28.03 -5.00
N ILE A 456 13.58 26.99 -4.41
CA ILE A 456 13.68 26.74 -2.98
C ILE A 456 15.06 26.14 -2.75
N ARG A 457 15.94 26.90 -2.11
CA ARG A 457 17.26 26.43 -1.69
C ARG A 457 17.13 25.47 -0.52
N ARG A 458 18.19 24.72 -0.25
CA ARG A 458 18.26 23.79 0.89
C ARG A 458 18.13 24.48 2.24
N ASP A 459 18.25 25.80 2.33
CA ASP A 459 18.05 26.62 3.53
C ASP A 459 16.58 27.09 3.70
N GLY A 460 15.67 26.68 2.79
CA GLY A 460 14.28 27.13 2.77
C GLY A 460 14.10 28.54 2.19
N SER A 461 15.19 29.22 1.82
CA SER A 461 15.15 30.51 1.14
C SER A 461 14.75 30.35 -0.33
N VAL A 462 14.10 31.37 -0.88
CA VAL A 462 13.67 31.37 -2.27
C VAL A 462 14.55 32.32 -3.07
N VAL A 463 15.19 31.81 -4.11
CA VAL A 463 15.89 32.63 -5.08
C VAL A 463 15.12 32.64 -6.38
N THR A 464 14.80 33.84 -6.84
CA THR A 464 14.10 34.06 -8.11
C THR A 464 15.03 34.69 -9.13
N TRP A 465 15.03 34.20 -10.36
CA TRP A 465 15.77 34.80 -11.47
C TRP A 465 14.98 34.71 -12.78
N GLY A 466 15.37 35.54 -13.75
CA GLY A 466 14.63 35.67 -15.02
C GLY A 466 13.34 36.50 -14.89
N GLY A 467 12.81 36.94 -16.03
CA GLY A 467 11.63 37.82 -16.12
C GLY A 467 11.89 39.31 -15.90
N SER A 468 10.85 40.13 -16.08
CA SER A 468 10.86 41.57 -15.82
C SER A 468 11.08 41.90 -14.34
N SER A 469 11.46 43.14 -14.02
CA SER A 469 11.72 43.62 -12.65
C SER A 469 10.60 43.32 -11.65
N THR A 470 9.36 43.17 -12.12
CA THR A 470 8.15 42.83 -11.33
C THR A 470 8.08 41.38 -10.84
N LEU A 471 8.92 40.47 -11.37
CA LEU A 471 8.96 39.04 -10.99
C LEU A 471 10.15 38.71 -10.09
N ARG A 472 11.04 39.69 -9.85
CA ARG A 472 12.12 39.56 -8.88
C ARG A 472 11.52 39.70 -7.49
N CYS A 473 11.76 38.69 -6.65
CA CYS A 473 11.37 38.72 -5.26
C CYS A 473 12.29 39.68 -4.49
N SER A 474 11.77 40.83 -4.06
CA SER A 474 12.41 41.68 -3.03
C SER A 474 11.89 41.38 -1.62
N THR A 475 10.79 40.62 -1.49
CA THR A 475 10.01 40.55 -0.24
C THR A 475 10.28 39.31 0.62
N LEU A 476 10.77 38.19 0.06
CA LEU A 476 11.06 36.95 0.83
C LEU A 476 12.46 36.93 1.47
N GLN A 477 13.11 38.08 1.61
CA GLN A 477 14.54 38.12 1.90
C GLN A 477 14.93 37.71 3.33
N GLN A 478 13.98 37.53 4.27
CA GLN A 478 14.25 37.04 5.62
C GLN A 478 12.93 36.72 6.32
N SER A 479 12.68 35.46 6.70
CA SER A 479 12.11 35.05 8.01
C SER A 479 11.35 33.72 8.02
N LYS A 480 10.94 33.13 6.89
CA LYS A 480 10.03 31.95 6.93
C LYS A 480 10.37 30.86 5.92
N GLU A 481 10.43 29.62 6.39
CA GLU A 481 10.76 28.41 5.62
C GLU A 481 9.64 28.10 4.61
N VAL A 482 9.98 28.03 3.31
CA VAL A 482 9.03 27.73 2.24
C VAL A 482 9.00 26.23 1.94
N ILE A 483 7.81 25.63 2.01
CA ILE A 483 7.60 24.20 1.75
C ILE A 483 7.30 23.95 0.26
N GLN A 484 6.49 24.79 -0.37
CA GLN A 484 6.04 24.56 -1.75
C GLN A 484 5.87 25.86 -2.51
N ILE A 485 6.31 25.91 -3.77
CA ILE A 485 6.01 27.01 -4.69
C ILE A 485 5.11 26.51 -5.81
N ARG A 486 4.08 27.32 -6.13
CA ARG A 486 3.22 27.16 -7.30
C ARG A 486 3.32 28.41 -8.15
N ALA A 487 3.41 28.22 -9.45
CA ALA A 487 3.51 29.29 -10.43
C ALA A 487 2.30 29.26 -11.34
N ASN A 488 1.77 30.43 -11.67
CA ASN A 488 0.88 30.62 -12.82
C ASN A 488 1.66 31.27 -13.97
N MET A 489 0.98 31.83 -14.99
CA MET A 489 1.66 32.42 -16.15
C MET A 489 2.45 33.70 -15.83
N ALA A 490 2.16 34.40 -14.72
CA ALA A 490 2.71 35.73 -14.44
C ALA A 490 2.94 36.03 -12.93
N ALA A 491 2.74 35.07 -12.05
CA ALA A 491 2.87 35.21 -10.60
C ALA A 491 3.22 33.87 -9.94
N PHE A 492 3.70 33.96 -8.70
CA PHE A 492 4.09 32.84 -7.86
C PHE A 492 3.41 32.94 -6.49
N ALA A 493 3.09 31.79 -5.91
CA ALA A 493 2.62 31.63 -4.54
C ALA A 493 3.49 30.58 -3.83
N ALA A 494 4.09 30.98 -2.70
CA ALA A 494 4.85 30.11 -1.81
C ALA A 494 4.02 29.78 -0.57
N LEU A 495 3.87 28.49 -0.28
CA LEU A 495 3.35 27.98 0.98
C LEU A 495 4.50 27.86 1.98
N GLN A 496 4.35 28.50 3.13
CA GLN A 496 5.31 28.53 4.23
C GLN A 496 5.01 27.45 5.27
N SER A 497 5.99 27.10 6.10
CA SER A 497 5.87 26.05 7.12
C SER A 497 4.90 26.38 8.26
N ASP A 498 4.60 27.65 8.48
CA ASP A 498 3.56 28.12 9.39
C ASP A 498 2.14 28.04 8.79
N GLY A 499 2.01 27.52 7.55
CA GLY A 499 0.74 27.43 6.83
C GLY A 499 0.27 28.76 6.25
N SER A 500 1.10 29.81 6.23
CA SER A 500 0.81 31.06 5.54
C SER A 500 1.31 31.04 4.09
N VAL A 501 0.80 31.96 3.26
CA VAL A 501 1.13 32.04 1.83
C VAL A 501 1.74 33.40 1.50
N ALA A 502 2.87 33.39 0.79
CA ALA A 502 3.50 34.58 0.27
C ALA A 502 3.42 34.60 -1.26
N CYS A 503 2.95 35.69 -1.85
CA CYS A 503 2.81 35.83 -3.30
C CYS A 503 3.74 36.93 -3.84
N TRP A 504 4.18 36.77 -5.09
CA TRP A 504 4.91 37.81 -5.82
C TRP A 504 4.69 37.69 -7.33
N GLY A 505 4.99 38.76 -8.07
CA GLY A 505 4.76 38.84 -9.51
C GLY A 505 3.69 39.87 -9.88
N SER A 506 2.97 39.63 -10.98
CA SER A 506 1.92 40.55 -11.43
C SER A 506 0.77 40.62 -10.44
N LYS A 507 0.45 41.83 -9.95
CA LYS A 507 -0.66 42.06 -9.00
C LYS A 507 -2.00 41.55 -9.55
N THR A 508 -2.28 41.80 -10.83
CA THR A 508 -3.53 41.37 -11.49
C THR A 508 -3.64 39.87 -11.63
N SER A 509 -2.52 39.14 -11.60
CA SER A 509 -2.46 37.68 -11.75
C SER A 509 -2.29 36.96 -10.41
N GLY A 510 -2.60 37.62 -9.29
CA GLY A 510 -2.49 37.03 -7.95
C GLY A 510 -1.08 37.09 -7.33
N GLY A 511 -0.21 37.93 -7.87
CA GLY A 511 1.09 38.27 -7.25
C GLY A 511 0.96 39.16 -6.01
N ASP A 512 -0.24 39.65 -5.70
CA ASP A 512 -0.57 40.36 -4.47
C ASP A 512 -1.74 39.63 -3.78
N SER A 513 -1.50 39.15 -2.55
CA SER A 513 -2.49 38.47 -1.71
C SER A 513 -2.93 39.31 -0.51
N ALA A 514 -2.57 40.60 -0.44
CA ALA A 514 -2.84 41.45 0.73
C ALA A 514 -4.32 41.48 1.14
N THR A 515 -5.24 41.44 0.17
CA THR A 515 -6.70 41.45 0.40
C THR A 515 -7.22 40.19 1.09
N VAL A 516 -6.59 39.05 0.85
CA VAL A 516 -7.00 37.73 1.38
C VAL A 516 -6.03 37.20 2.44
N GLN A 517 -4.96 37.93 2.76
CA GLN A 517 -3.88 37.47 3.63
C GLN A 517 -4.37 37.02 5.02
N HIS A 518 -5.37 37.70 5.57
CA HIS A 518 -5.94 37.33 6.87
C HIS A 518 -6.67 35.97 6.84
N GLN A 519 -7.14 35.54 5.67
CA GLN A 519 -7.84 34.26 5.47
C GLN A 519 -6.87 33.12 5.14
N LEU A 520 -5.66 33.41 4.68
CA LEU A 520 -4.63 32.42 4.30
C LEU A 520 -3.82 31.95 5.51
N ARG A 521 -4.49 31.34 6.49
CA ARG A 521 -3.86 30.71 7.67
C ARG A 521 -4.12 29.22 7.67
N ASN A 522 -3.12 28.40 7.99
CA ASN A 522 -3.22 26.93 7.97
C ASN A 522 -3.60 26.38 6.58
N VAL A 523 -2.99 26.91 5.53
CA VAL A 523 -3.18 26.44 4.16
C VAL A 523 -2.52 25.07 3.99
N ARG A 524 -3.29 24.11 3.49
CA ARG A 524 -2.82 22.76 3.20
C ARG A 524 -2.26 22.65 1.78
N GLU A 525 -2.93 23.26 0.82
CA GLU A 525 -2.55 23.15 -0.60
C GLU A 525 -2.88 24.45 -1.34
N VAL A 526 -2.02 24.81 -2.31
CA VAL A 526 -2.28 25.90 -3.25
C VAL A 526 -2.34 25.33 -4.66
N ARG A 527 -3.36 25.74 -5.42
CA ARG A 527 -3.55 25.42 -6.84
C ARG A 527 -3.60 26.70 -7.66
N ALA A 528 -3.18 26.60 -8.92
CA ALA A 528 -3.07 27.74 -9.82
C ALA A 528 -3.85 27.45 -11.12
N THR A 529 -4.57 28.44 -11.62
CA THR A 529 -4.99 28.50 -13.04
C THR A 529 -3.99 29.36 -13.81
N GLY A 530 -4.31 29.78 -15.04
CA GLY A 530 -3.44 30.63 -15.85
C GLY A 530 -3.07 31.96 -15.18
N LEU A 531 -4.00 32.60 -14.48
CA LEU A 531 -3.83 33.94 -13.87
C LEU A 531 -4.45 34.09 -12.46
N ALA A 532 -4.86 33.00 -11.82
CA ALA A 532 -5.43 33.03 -10.47
C ALA A 532 -4.93 31.87 -9.60
N PHE A 533 -5.16 31.98 -8.29
CA PHE A 533 -4.81 30.97 -7.29
C PHE A 533 -6.01 30.60 -6.43
N ALA A 534 -6.00 29.37 -5.93
CA ALA A 534 -6.94 28.86 -4.95
C ALA A 534 -6.17 28.10 -3.86
N ALA A 535 -6.37 28.49 -2.60
CA ALA A 535 -5.83 27.83 -1.43
C ALA A 535 -6.91 26.96 -0.77
N LEU A 536 -6.57 25.71 -0.49
CA LEU A 536 -7.33 24.79 0.36
C LEU A 536 -6.80 24.89 1.80
N LEU A 537 -7.67 25.31 2.72
CA LEU A 537 -7.36 25.43 4.14
C LEU A 537 -7.50 24.06 4.85
N ALA A 538 -6.85 23.91 6.00
CA ALA A 538 -6.92 22.68 6.80
C ALA A 538 -8.34 22.36 7.31
N ASP A 539 -9.19 23.38 7.44
CA ASP A 539 -10.61 23.26 7.80
C ASP A 539 -11.52 22.83 6.62
N GLY A 540 -10.95 22.66 5.43
CA GLY A 540 -11.68 22.28 4.21
C GLY A 540 -12.38 23.44 3.51
N ARG A 541 -12.14 24.70 3.90
CA ARG A 541 -12.59 25.88 3.14
C ARG A 541 -11.61 26.24 2.03
N VAL A 542 -12.10 26.99 1.05
CA VAL A 542 -11.30 27.48 -0.09
C VAL A 542 -11.28 29.01 -0.11
N VAL A 543 -10.08 29.56 -0.37
CA VAL A 543 -9.86 31.00 -0.55
C VAL A 543 -9.20 31.22 -1.90
N THR A 544 -9.71 32.13 -2.70
CA THR A 544 -9.19 32.42 -4.06
C THR A 544 -8.74 33.86 -4.20
N TRP A 545 -7.77 34.11 -5.08
CA TRP A 545 -7.31 35.46 -5.42
C TRP A 545 -6.68 35.51 -6.81
N GLY A 546 -6.48 36.72 -7.33
CA GLY A 546 -5.97 36.98 -8.67
C GLY A 546 -7.06 37.39 -9.65
N ASP A 547 -6.88 37.10 -10.94
CA ASP A 547 -7.79 37.55 -11.99
C ASP A 547 -9.19 36.91 -11.85
N PRO A 548 -10.27 37.71 -11.70
CA PRO A 548 -11.63 37.18 -11.52
C PRO A 548 -12.12 36.32 -12.69
N ALA A 549 -11.75 36.67 -13.93
CA ALA A 549 -12.13 35.91 -15.12
C ALA A 549 -11.42 34.56 -15.22
N HIS A 550 -10.37 34.34 -14.43
CA HIS A 550 -9.63 33.07 -14.33
C HIS A 550 -9.93 32.27 -13.05
N GLY A 551 -10.97 32.68 -12.30
CA GLY A 551 -11.38 32.02 -11.05
C GLY A 551 -10.77 32.61 -9.78
N GLY A 552 -10.23 33.82 -9.85
CA GLY A 552 -9.77 34.57 -8.67
C GLY A 552 -10.90 35.03 -7.74
N ASP A 553 -12.13 35.12 -8.25
CA ASP A 553 -13.35 35.41 -7.48
C ASP A 553 -14.21 34.15 -7.33
N SER A 554 -14.45 33.76 -6.07
CA SER A 554 -15.30 32.62 -5.67
C SER A 554 -16.50 33.04 -4.83
N CYS A 555 -16.77 34.35 -4.66
CA CYS A 555 -17.81 34.86 -3.75
C CYS A 555 -19.20 34.26 -4.02
N LYS A 556 -19.54 33.99 -5.29
CA LYS A 556 -20.85 33.40 -5.68
C LYS A 556 -21.04 31.95 -5.25
N VAL A 557 -19.95 31.22 -4.98
CA VAL A 557 -19.97 29.80 -4.63
C VAL A 557 -19.39 29.55 -3.24
N GLN A 558 -19.04 30.61 -2.50
CA GLN A 558 -18.32 30.52 -1.23
C GLN A 558 -19.04 29.64 -0.20
N ASP A 559 -20.37 29.73 -0.12
CA ASP A 559 -21.19 28.92 0.79
C ASP A 559 -21.15 27.42 0.47
N GLN A 560 -20.80 27.07 -0.76
CA GLN A 560 -20.68 25.68 -1.22
C GLN A 560 -19.26 25.13 -1.07
N LEU A 561 -18.26 25.98 -0.83
CA LEU A 561 -16.84 25.60 -0.71
C LEU A 561 -16.47 25.22 0.74
N VAL A 562 -17.25 24.31 1.32
CA VAL A 562 -17.06 23.77 2.67
C VAL A 562 -16.87 22.26 2.61
N GLY A 563 -15.88 21.75 3.35
CA GLY A 563 -15.52 20.33 3.34
C GLY A 563 -14.93 19.89 2.00
N VAL A 564 -14.12 20.74 1.38
CA VAL A 564 -13.42 20.44 0.13
C VAL A 564 -12.26 19.49 0.40
N ARG A 565 -12.19 18.43 -0.39
CA ARG A 565 -11.13 17.43 -0.34
C ARG A 565 -9.99 17.75 -1.31
N ALA A 566 -10.32 18.22 -2.51
CA ALA A 566 -9.35 18.47 -3.57
C ALA A 566 -9.82 19.58 -4.51
N ILE A 567 -8.85 20.34 -5.07
CA ILE A 567 -9.10 21.39 -6.06
C ILE A 567 -8.36 21.04 -7.35
N CYS A 568 -9.03 21.18 -8.49
CA CYS A 568 -8.45 20.99 -9.81
C CYS A 568 -8.61 22.27 -10.63
N GLY A 569 -7.52 22.78 -11.22
CA GLY A 569 -7.53 23.94 -12.12
C GLY A 569 -7.48 23.54 -13.59
N SER A 570 -8.21 24.28 -14.43
CA SER A 570 -7.99 24.38 -15.88
C SER A 570 -7.19 25.67 -16.18
N SER A 571 -7.12 26.14 -17.44
CA SER A 571 -6.43 27.40 -17.73
C SER A 571 -7.14 28.62 -17.14
N SER A 572 -8.47 28.61 -16.98
CA SER A 572 -9.21 29.80 -16.50
C SER A 572 -10.39 29.49 -15.58
N ALA A 573 -10.50 28.27 -15.06
CA ALA A 573 -11.57 27.85 -14.16
C ALA A 573 -11.08 26.82 -13.14
N PHE A 574 -11.79 26.72 -12.01
CA PHE A 574 -11.51 25.75 -10.95
C PHE A 574 -12.71 24.82 -10.74
N ALA A 575 -12.42 23.61 -10.28
CA ALA A 575 -13.38 22.62 -9.80
C ALA A 575 -12.93 22.09 -8.44
N ALA A 576 -13.77 22.25 -7.42
CA ALA A 576 -13.58 21.68 -6.09
C ALA A 576 -14.39 20.39 -5.94
N LEU A 577 -13.74 19.35 -5.43
CA LEU A 577 -14.36 18.09 -5.02
C LEU A 577 -14.58 18.11 -3.51
N ARG A 578 -15.84 18.03 -3.08
CA ARG A 578 -16.22 17.96 -1.66
C ARG A 578 -16.13 16.54 -1.12
N CYS A 579 -16.04 16.41 0.20
CA CYS A 579 -15.97 15.11 0.90
C CYS A 579 -17.23 14.26 0.72
N ASP A 580 -18.37 14.89 0.44
CA ASP A 580 -19.65 14.23 0.10
C ASP A 580 -19.71 13.69 -1.34
N GLY A 581 -18.67 13.95 -2.16
CA GLY A 581 -18.62 13.53 -3.56
C GLY A 581 -19.30 14.48 -4.54
N HIS A 582 -19.75 15.67 -4.10
CA HIS A 582 -20.24 16.72 -4.97
C HIS A 582 -19.11 17.58 -5.55
N VAL A 583 -19.35 18.16 -6.72
CA VAL A 583 -18.42 19.05 -7.41
C VAL A 583 -19.00 20.46 -7.48
N VAL A 584 -18.17 21.45 -7.16
CA VAL A 584 -18.48 22.88 -7.25
C VAL A 584 -17.47 23.52 -8.19
N THR A 585 -17.93 24.30 -9.18
CA THR A 585 -17.06 24.94 -10.18
C THR A 585 -17.23 26.45 -10.18
N TRP A 586 -16.16 27.17 -10.53
CA TRP A 586 -16.19 28.63 -10.70
C TRP A 586 -15.09 29.11 -11.66
N GLY A 587 -15.13 30.40 -12.01
CA GLY A 587 -14.25 31.01 -13.01
C GLY A 587 -14.91 31.10 -14.38
N ASN A 588 -14.13 31.03 -15.46
CA ASN A 588 -14.65 31.25 -16.82
C ASN A 588 -15.69 30.18 -17.22
N PRO A 589 -16.95 30.56 -17.50
CA PRO A 589 -18.00 29.60 -17.87
C PRO A 589 -17.64 28.77 -19.11
N ARG A 590 -17.00 29.38 -20.12
CA ARG A 590 -16.63 28.71 -21.38
C ARG A 590 -15.50 27.69 -21.21
N GLN A 591 -14.76 27.74 -20.11
CA GLN A 591 -13.66 26.82 -19.80
C GLN A 591 -13.98 25.84 -18.65
N GLY A 592 -15.28 25.66 -18.34
CA GLY A 592 -15.72 24.70 -17.33
C GLY A 592 -15.96 25.30 -15.94
N GLY A 593 -15.99 26.63 -15.81
CA GLY A 593 -16.44 27.32 -14.60
C GLY A 593 -17.94 27.19 -14.34
N ASP A 594 -18.73 26.84 -15.37
CA ASP A 594 -20.16 26.53 -15.26
C ASP A 594 -20.41 25.03 -15.49
N SER A 595 -20.97 24.37 -14.47
CA SER A 595 -21.33 22.96 -14.46
C SER A 595 -22.83 22.72 -14.27
N GLN A 596 -23.68 23.76 -14.30
CA GLN A 596 -25.12 23.66 -13.99
C GLN A 596 -25.84 22.60 -14.83
N LYS A 597 -25.49 22.47 -16.11
CA LYS A 597 -26.09 21.49 -17.04
C LYS A 597 -25.82 20.03 -16.68
N VAL A 598 -24.73 19.75 -15.96
CA VAL A 598 -24.30 18.39 -15.59
C VAL A 598 -24.35 18.17 -14.08
N GLN A 599 -24.87 19.14 -13.31
CA GLN A 599 -24.80 19.13 -11.85
C GLN A 599 -25.51 17.92 -11.22
N GLU A 600 -26.59 17.45 -11.84
CA GLU A 600 -27.29 16.23 -11.41
C GLU A 600 -26.45 14.96 -11.59
N GLU A 601 -25.59 14.93 -12.63
CA GLU A 601 -24.69 13.82 -12.92
C GLU A 601 -23.40 13.91 -12.05
N LEU A 602 -23.05 15.07 -11.52
CA LEU A 602 -21.85 15.29 -10.67
C LEU A 602 -22.08 14.90 -9.19
N ARG A 603 -22.53 13.67 -8.98
CA ARG A 603 -22.69 13.02 -7.66
C ARG A 603 -21.79 11.80 -7.56
N ASP A 604 -21.32 11.51 -6.34
CA ASP A 604 -20.40 10.40 -6.04
C ASP A 604 -19.09 10.45 -6.86
N VAL A 605 -18.56 11.64 -7.08
CA VAL A 605 -17.32 11.83 -7.83
C VAL A 605 -16.13 11.39 -6.98
N VAL A 606 -15.26 10.57 -7.57
CA VAL A 606 -14.03 10.07 -6.91
C VAL A 606 -12.82 10.88 -7.34
N ARG A 607 -12.75 11.27 -8.61
CA ARG A 607 -11.61 12.02 -9.17
C ARG A 607 -12.05 13.00 -10.24
N ILE A 608 -11.35 14.12 -10.34
CA ILE A 608 -11.51 15.12 -11.40
C ILE A 608 -10.18 15.25 -12.14
N LYS A 609 -10.25 15.36 -13.47
CA LYS A 609 -9.12 15.72 -14.34
C LYS A 609 -9.51 16.88 -15.22
N SER A 610 -8.56 17.78 -15.48
CA SER A 610 -8.74 18.91 -16.39
C SER A 610 -7.91 18.75 -17.65
N THR A 611 -8.41 19.35 -18.72
CA THR A 611 -7.64 19.77 -19.90
C THR A 611 -7.46 21.30 -19.82
N PHE A 612 -6.96 21.94 -20.87
CA PHE A 612 -6.75 23.39 -20.89
C PHE A 612 -8.05 24.18 -20.66
N GLY A 613 -9.20 23.68 -21.13
CA GLY A 613 -10.48 24.38 -21.04
C GLY A 613 -11.70 23.50 -20.75
N ALA A 614 -11.49 22.28 -20.24
CA ALA A 614 -12.58 21.38 -19.86
C ALA A 614 -12.20 20.52 -18.65
N PHE A 615 -13.20 19.89 -18.05
CA PHE A 615 -13.05 18.95 -16.95
C PHE A 615 -13.76 17.64 -17.25
N ALA A 616 -13.26 16.57 -16.64
CA ALA A 616 -13.88 15.26 -16.65
C ALA A 616 -13.82 14.66 -15.24
N ALA A 617 -14.98 14.28 -14.71
CA ALA A 617 -15.17 13.64 -13.42
C ALA A 617 -15.38 12.14 -13.60
N LEU A 618 -14.66 11.33 -12.81
CA LEU A 618 -14.86 9.90 -12.68
C LEU A 618 -15.71 9.63 -11.44
N ARG A 619 -16.88 9.03 -11.64
CA ARG A 619 -17.84 8.67 -10.59
C ARG A 619 -17.51 7.30 -9.99
N ARG A 620 -18.03 7.04 -8.79
CA ARG A 620 -17.81 5.77 -8.06
C ARG A 620 -18.34 4.55 -8.81
N ASP A 621 -19.39 4.73 -9.61
CA ASP A 621 -19.96 3.70 -10.50
C ASP A 621 -19.08 3.40 -11.74
N GLY A 622 -17.96 4.12 -11.92
CA GLY A 622 -17.07 3.99 -13.07
C GLY A 622 -17.54 4.74 -14.32
N SER A 623 -18.61 5.55 -14.22
CA SER A 623 -19.03 6.45 -15.29
C SER A 623 -18.22 7.75 -15.31
N VAL A 624 -18.11 8.36 -16.49
CA VAL A 624 -17.39 9.63 -16.69
C VAL A 624 -18.34 10.71 -17.17
N VAL A 625 -18.28 11.87 -16.52
CA VAL A 625 -19.03 13.08 -16.88
C VAL A 625 -18.03 14.15 -17.26
N ALA A 626 -18.17 14.78 -18.42
CA ALA A 626 -17.29 15.85 -18.87
C ALA A 626 -18.08 17.14 -19.14
N TRP A 627 -17.47 18.29 -18.85
CA TRP A 627 -18.08 19.61 -19.06
C TRP A 627 -17.02 20.66 -19.41
N GLY A 628 -17.47 21.82 -19.90
CA GLY A 628 -16.62 22.94 -20.33
C GLY A 628 -16.52 23.04 -21.86
N SER A 629 -15.36 23.47 -22.37
CA SER A 629 -15.20 23.74 -23.80
C SER A 629 -15.26 22.47 -24.64
N PHE A 630 -16.19 22.39 -25.58
CA PHE A 630 -16.30 21.29 -26.54
C PHE A 630 -14.96 21.02 -27.28
N ARG A 631 -14.24 22.07 -27.68
CA ARG A 631 -12.95 21.96 -28.39
C ARG A 631 -11.83 21.35 -27.53
N HIS A 632 -12.03 21.25 -26.21
CA HIS A 632 -11.08 20.70 -25.25
C HIS A 632 -11.59 19.42 -24.56
N GLY A 633 -12.66 18.80 -25.08
CA GLY A 633 -13.24 17.58 -24.51
C GLY A 633 -14.34 17.80 -23.46
N GLY A 634 -14.90 19.00 -23.36
CA GLY A 634 -15.97 19.34 -22.43
C GLY A 634 -17.36 18.81 -22.78
N SER A 635 -17.46 17.93 -23.77
CA SER A 635 -18.67 17.13 -24.01
C SER A 635 -18.25 15.74 -24.43
N VAL A 636 -18.84 14.73 -23.80
CA VAL A 636 -18.75 13.36 -24.30
C VAL A 636 -19.67 13.25 -25.53
N PRO A 637 -19.20 12.72 -26.67
CA PRO A 637 -20.07 12.48 -27.83
C PRO A 637 -21.23 11.53 -27.47
N CYS A 638 -22.44 11.83 -27.93
CA CYS A 638 -23.59 10.93 -27.75
C CYS A 638 -23.45 9.69 -28.65
N SER A 639 -23.52 8.52 -28.01
CA SER A 639 -23.53 7.11 -28.47
C SER A 639 -22.83 6.76 -29.80
N PRO A 640 -21.83 5.84 -29.80
CA PRO A 640 -21.59 4.80 -28.79
C PRO A 640 -20.70 5.19 -27.59
N SER A 641 -20.09 6.38 -27.58
CA SER A 641 -19.08 6.78 -26.57
C SER A 641 -19.62 6.88 -25.14
N ARG A 642 -20.88 7.31 -24.94
CA ARG A 642 -21.51 7.41 -23.60
C ARG A 642 -21.73 6.04 -22.92
N LEU A 643 -22.05 5.01 -23.71
CA LEU A 643 -22.15 3.62 -23.23
C LEU A 643 -20.76 3.03 -22.98
N ALA A 644 -19.77 3.41 -23.79
CA ALA A 644 -18.40 2.97 -23.66
C ALA A 644 -17.64 3.60 -22.46
N LEU A 645 -18.09 4.74 -21.92
CA LEU A 645 -17.51 5.35 -20.71
C LEU A 645 -18.10 4.82 -19.40
N ARG A 646 -18.50 3.55 -19.38
CA ARG A 646 -18.79 2.79 -18.15
C ARG A 646 -17.59 1.90 -17.80
N ASP A 647 -17.41 1.66 -16.49
CA ASP A 647 -16.29 0.89 -15.94
C ASP A 647 -14.91 1.46 -16.26
N VAL A 648 -14.76 2.78 -16.21
CA VAL A 648 -13.46 3.43 -16.38
C VAL A 648 -12.59 3.21 -15.15
N ARG A 649 -11.37 2.71 -15.39
CA ARG A 649 -10.34 2.49 -14.36
C ARG A 649 -9.40 3.68 -14.25
N HIS A 650 -8.93 4.23 -15.38
CA HIS A 650 -8.04 5.39 -15.39
C HIS A 650 -8.51 6.45 -16.38
N LEU A 651 -8.41 7.71 -15.96
CA LEU A 651 -8.74 8.88 -16.78
C LEU A 651 -7.49 9.75 -16.96
N ARG A 652 -7.15 10.09 -18.20
CA ARG A 652 -6.01 10.94 -18.56
C ARG A 652 -6.47 12.08 -19.47
N GLY A 653 -5.96 13.29 -19.24
CA GLY A 653 -6.15 14.44 -20.10
C GLY A 653 -4.84 14.81 -20.80
N SER A 654 -4.94 15.26 -22.05
CA SER A 654 -3.97 16.15 -22.70
C SER A 654 -4.44 17.60 -22.55
N ASP A 655 -3.83 18.57 -23.22
CA ASP A 655 -4.32 19.96 -23.18
C ASP A 655 -5.69 20.10 -23.88
N PHE A 656 -6.05 19.18 -24.79
CA PHE A 656 -7.21 19.35 -25.69
C PHE A 656 -8.14 18.13 -25.79
N ALA A 657 -7.79 17.01 -25.19
CA ALA A 657 -8.54 15.78 -25.28
C ALA A 657 -8.42 14.94 -24.00
N PHE A 658 -9.35 14.01 -23.82
CA PHE A 658 -9.32 13.03 -22.74
C PHE A 658 -9.23 11.62 -23.32
N ALA A 659 -8.63 10.72 -22.56
CA ALA A 659 -8.61 9.30 -22.83
C ALA A 659 -8.89 8.51 -21.54
N ALA A 660 -9.86 7.62 -21.61
CA ALA A 660 -10.29 6.74 -20.53
C ALA A 660 -9.89 5.30 -20.83
N LEU A 661 -9.21 4.66 -19.88
CA LEU A 661 -8.91 3.23 -19.88
C LEU A 661 -9.97 2.50 -19.06
N ARG A 662 -10.71 1.61 -19.71
CA ARG A 662 -11.76 0.78 -19.10
C ARG A 662 -11.19 -0.45 -18.41
N LYS A 663 -11.97 -1.08 -17.53
CA LYS A 663 -11.60 -2.33 -16.83
C LYS A 663 -11.37 -3.50 -17.80
N ASP A 664 -12.02 -3.50 -18.96
CA ASP A 664 -11.83 -4.50 -20.03
C ASP A 664 -10.52 -4.31 -20.82
N GLY A 665 -9.72 -3.29 -20.48
CA GLY A 665 -8.46 -2.98 -21.14
C GLY A 665 -8.62 -2.21 -22.46
N ARG A 666 -9.84 -1.78 -22.82
CA ARG A 666 -10.08 -0.89 -23.97
C ARG A 666 -9.89 0.58 -23.61
N VAL A 667 -9.46 1.37 -24.58
CA VAL A 667 -9.33 2.83 -24.44
C VAL A 667 -10.41 3.54 -25.25
N VAL A 668 -10.98 4.58 -24.67
CA VAL A 668 -11.92 5.49 -25.33
C VAL A 668 -11.37 6.90 -25.21
N ALA A 669 -11.18 7.59 -26.34
CA ALA A 669 -10.74 8.98 -26.37
C ALA A 669 -11.84 9.90 -26.89
N TRP A 670 -11.85 11.15 -26.42
CA TRP A 670 -12.76 12.20 -26.91
C TRP A 670 -12.14 13.59 -26.77
N GLY A 671 -12.69 14.57 -27.48
CA GLY A 671 -12.21 15.96 -27.51
C GLY A 671 -11.70 16.35 -28.89
N CYS A 672 -10.64 17.17 -28.96
CA CYS A 672 -10.11 17.62 -30.25
C CYS A 672 -9.51 16.45 -31.05
N SER A 673 -10.11 16.12 -32.20
CA SER A 673 -9.66 15.02 -33.08
C SER A 673 -8.18 15.15 -33.48
N LYS A 674 -7.74 16.38 -33.84
CA LYS A 674 -6.35 16.66 -34.20
C LYS A 674 -5.34 16.44 -33.07
N HIS A 675 -5.78 16.40 -31.82
CA HIS A 675 -4.92 16.36 -30.62
C HIS A 675 -5.24 15.15 -29.72
N GLY A 676 -5.63 14.04 -30.34
CA GLY A 676 -5.80 12.74 -29.68
C GLY A 676 -7.23 12.45 -29.17
N GLY A 677 -8.19 13.32 -29.48
CA GLY A 677 -9.61 13.11 -29.18
C GLY A 677 -10.32 12.13 -30.11
N ASP A 678 -9.66 11.67 -31.18
CA ASP A 678 -10.13 10.59 -32.04
C ASP A 678 -9.13 9.44 -32.03
N ALA A 679 -9.56 8.29 -31.52
CA ALA A 679 -8.78 7.06 -31.46
C ALA A 679 -9.27 6.00 -32.46
N HIS A 680 -10.29 6.27 -33.27
CA HIS A 680 -10.82 5.32 -34.26
C HIS A 680 -9.75 4.70 -35.16
N PRO A 681 -8.74 5.45 -35.68
CA PRO A 681 -7.71 4.88 -36.55
C PRO A 681 -6.85 3.79 -35.90
N VAL A 682 -6.78 3.77 -34.56
CA VAL A 682 -5.97 2.81 -33.79
C VAL A 682 -6.81 1.97 -32.84
N GLN A 683 -8.15 2.05 -32.93
CA GLN A 683 -9.06 1.47 -31.94
C GLN A 683 -8.91 -0.05 -31.83
N ASP A 684 -8.67 -0.74 -32.95
CA ASP A 684 -8.45 -2.18 -33.00
C ASP A 684 -7.17 -2.62 -32.28
N GLN A 685 -6.21 -1.70 -32.13
CA GLN A 685 -4.94 -1.95 -31.43
C GLN A 685 -5.04 -1.60 -29.93
N LEU A 686 -6.05 -0.84 -29.51
CA LEU A 686 -6.25 -0.38 -28.14
C LEU A 686 -7.00 -1.40 -27.28
N THR A 687 -6.52 -2.64 -27.29
CA THR A 687 -7.02 -3.76 -26.46
C THR A 687 -5.95 -4.22 -25.48
N SER A 688 -6.36 -4.62 -24.28
CA SER A 688 -5.47 -5.09 -23.20
C SER A 688 -4.39 -4.06 -22.84
N VAL A 689 -4.75 -2.78 -22.78
CA VAL A 689 -3.85 -1.68 -22.41
C VAL A 689 -3.58 -1.72 -20.90
N ARG A 690 -2.30 -1.71 -20.53
CA ARG A 690 -1.83 -1.67 -19.13
C ARG A 690 -1.53 -0.25 -18.65
N GLN A 691 -0.96 0.59 -19.51
CA GLN A 691 -0.56 1.94 -19.13
C GLN A 691 -0.95 2.95 -20.20
N LEU A 692 -1.53 4.07 -19.77
CA LEU A 692 -1.93 5.19 -20.63
C LEU A 692 -1.22 6.47 -20.18
N ARG A 693 -0.51 7.13 -21.11
CA ARG A 693 0.19 8.40 -20.89
C ARG A 693 -0.22 9.42 -21.95
N SER A 694 -0.20 10.70 -21.58
CA SER A 694 -0.46 11.83 -22.46
C SER A 694 0.76 12.75 -22.52
N SER A 695 1.02 13.32 -23.70
CA SER A 695 1.76 14.57 -23.88
C SER A 695 0.75 15.72 -23.99
N LEU A 696 1.18 16.94 -24.32
CA LEU A 696 0.26 18.08 -24.44
C LEU A 696 -0.80 17.88 -25.54
N GLY A 697 -0.55 17.08 -26.58
CA GLY A 697 -1.53 16.86 -27.65
C GLY A 697 -1.50 15.48 -28.31
N ALA A 698 -0.93 14.48 -27.66
CA ALA A 698 -0.93 13.10 -28.12
C ALA A 698 -1.03 12.12 -26.93
N PHE A 699 -1.35 10.87 -27.23
CA PHE A 699 -1.43 9.79 -26.26
C PHE A 699 -0.57 8.61 -26.68
N ALA A 700 -0.08 7.89 -25.68
CA ALA A 700 0.65 6.64 -25.84
C ALA A 700 0.08 5.59 -24.88
N ALA A 701 -0.34 4.46 -25.43
CA ALA A 701 -0.84 3.29 -24.72
C ALA A 701 0.19 2.15 -24.79
N LEU A 702 0.55 1.60 -23.63
CA LEU A 702 1.34 0.38 -23.51
C LEU A 702 0.39 -0.81 -23.35
N ARG A 703 0.45 -1.74 -24.28
CA ARG A 703 -0.33 -2.99 -24.27
C ARG A 703 0.34 -4.04 -23.38
N ALA A 704 -0.44 -5.04 -22.96
CA ALA A 704 0.04 -6.16 -22.15
C ALA A 704 1.11 -7.01 -22.84
N ASP A 705 1.15 -7.01 -24.17
CA ASP A 705 2.16 -7.66 -25.01
C ASP A 705 3.49 -6.89 -25.10
N GLY A 706 3.60 -5.74 -24.42
CA GLY A 706 4.80 -4.89 -24.44
C GLY A 706 4.91 -3.99 -25.66
N ARG A 707 3.90 -3.95 -26.54
CA ARG A 707 3.84 -3.02 -27.69
C ARG A 707 3.27 -1.67 -27.28
N VAL A 708 3.73 -0.62 -27.96
CA VAL A 708 3.24 0.76 -27.76
C VAL A 708 2.39 1.18 -28.95
N VAL A 709 1.22 1.73 -28.66
CA VAL A 709 0.31 2.33 -29.64
C VAL A 709 0.21 3.83 -29.34
N THR A 710 0.41 4.67 -30.34
CA THR A 710 0.33 6.13 -30.19
C THR A 710 -0.72 6.72 -31.14
N TRP A 711 -1.31 7.84 -30.75
CA TRP A 711 -2.24 8.59 -31.60
C TRP A 711 -2.32 10.07 -31.17
N GLY A 712 -2.88 10.90 -32.04
CA GLY A 712 -3.02 12.34 -31.86
C GLY A 712 -2.04 13.13 -32.73
N ASN A 713 -1.58 14.28 -32.26
CA ASN A 713 -0.73 15.15 -33.06
C ASN A 713 0.66 14.52 -33.26
N ALA A 714 1.06 14.31 -34.53
CA ALA A 714 2.35 13.71 -34.90
C ALA A 714 3.54 14.46 -34.30
N HIS A 715 3.53 15.81 -34.34
CA HIS A 715 4.59 16.63 -33.76
C HIS A 715 4.66 16.54 -32.23
N HIS A 716 3.59 16.09 -31.55
CA HIS A 716 3.55 15.92 -30.10
C HIS A 716 3.82 14.47 -29.67
N GLY A 717 4.29 13.62 -30.58
CA GLY A 717 4.58 12.20 -30.34
C GLY A 717 3.40 11.25 -30.61
N GLY A 718 2.37 11.71 -31.32
CA GLY A 718 1.22 10.90 -31.75
C GLY A 718 1.52 9.99 -32.95
N ASP A 719 2.68 10.15 -33.59
CA ASP A 719 3.19 9.24 -34.60
C ASP A 719 4.48 8.58 -34.10
N SER A 720 4.44 7.25 -33.97
CA SER A 720 5.57 6.42 -33.58
C SER A 720 6.05 5.48 -34.70
N CYS A 721 5.63 5.69 -35.96
CA CYS A 721 5.96 4.79 -37.06
C CYS A 721 7.47 4.62 -37.27
N ALA A 722 8.24 5.72 -37.14
CA ALA A 722 9.69 5.70 -37.31
C ALA A 722 10.45 4.85 -36.28
N VAL A 723 9.86 4.61 -35.11
CA VAL A 723 10.47 3.84 -34.01
C VAL A 723 9.71 2.56 -33.69
N ARG A 724 8.71 2.19 -34.51
CA ARG A 724 7.77 1.10 -34.24
C ARG A 724 8.46 -0.23 -33.95
N GLU A 725 9.48 -0.58 -34.73
CA GLU A 725 10.25 -1.83 -34.54
C GLU A 725 11.04 -1.84 -33.23
N GLN A 726 11.39 -0.67 -32.71
CA GLN A 726 12.14 -0.54 -31.45
C GLN A 726 11.19 -0.53 -30.22
N LEU A 727 9.89 -0.30 -30.41
CA LEU A 727 8.87 -0.25 -29.35
C LEU A 727 8.27 -1.63 -29.04
N GLN A 728 9.14 -2.61 -28.90
CA GLN A 728 8.80 -3.97 -28.47
C GLN A 728 9.39 -4.24 -27.07
N GLU A 729 8.67 -5.01 -26.27
CA GLU A 729 9.02 -5.34 -24.87
C GLU A 729 9.22 -4.10 -24.00
N VAL A 730 8.39 -3.08 -24.20
CA VAL A 730 8.44 -1.85 -23.41
C VAL A 730 7.88 -2.10 -22.02
N ARG A 731 8.62 -1.69 -21.01
CA ARG A 731 8.23 -1.79 -19.60
C ARG A 731 7.51 -0.53 -19.12
N LEU A 732 7.93 0.65 -19.59
CA LEU A 732 7.43 1.93 -19.09
C LEU A 732 7.49 3.00 -20.17
N ILE A 733 6.45 3.83 -20.24
CA ILE A 733 6.43 5.07 -21.05
C ILE A 733 6.41 6.29 -20.13
N ARG A 734 7.24 7.29 -20.45
CA ARG A 734 7.26 8.61 -19.81
C ARG A 734 7.07 9.73 -20.84
N PRO A 735 6.11 10.65 -20.63
CA PRO A 735 5.93 11.80 -21.52
C PRO A 735 6.88 12.94 -21.16
N SER A 736 7.18 13.76 -22.16
CA SER A 736 7.58 15.17 -22.03
C SER A 736 6.46 16.06 -22.56
N GLY A 737 6.67 17.37 -22.68
CA GLY A 737 5.66 18.28 -23.24
C GLY A 737 5.19 17.87 -24.64
N PHE A 738 6.11 17.56 -25.55
CA PHE A 738 5.82 17.26 -26.96
C PHE A 738 6.48 15.97 -27.47
N ALA A 739 6.97 15.12 -26.58
CA ALA A 739 7.63 13.86 -26.93
C ALA A 739 7.37 12.77 -25.89
N PHE A 740 7.81 11.55 -26.18
CA PHE A 740 7.76 10.41 -25.27
C PHE A 740 9.10 9.68 -25.23
N ALA A 741 9.35 9.01 -24.11
CA ALA A 741 10.46 8.10 -23.91
C ALA A 741 9.92 6.76 -23.39
N ALA A 742 10.32 5.66 -24.03
CA ALA A 742 10.02 4.29 -23.63
C ALA A 742 11.28 3.63 -23.07
N LEU A 743 11.13 2.94 -21.93
CA LEU A 743 12.13 2.05 -21.37
C LEU A 743 11.80 0.60 -21.75
N ARG A 744 12.71 -0.06 -22.46
CA ARG A 744 12.59 -1.46 -22.85
C ARG A 744 13.08 -2.41 -21.75
N ALA A 745 12.68 -3.67 -21.81
CA ALA A 745 13.07 -4.70 -20.84
C ALA A 745 14.59 -4.95 -20.79
N ASP A 746 15.29 -4.71 -21.91
CA ASP A 746 16.75 -4.78 -22.06
C ASP A 746 17.50 -3.58 -21.43
N GLY A 747 16.77 -2.60 -20.88
CA GLY A 747 17.36 -1.39 -20.29
C GLY A 747 17.76 -0.33 -21.32
N ARG A 748 17.39 -0.47 -22.60
CA ARG A 748 17.53 0.57 -23.62
C ARG A 748 16.37 1.55 -23.58
N VAL A 749 16.65 2.79 -23.96
CA VAL A 749 15.65 3.86 -24.04
C VAL A 749 15.39 4.23 -25.49
N VAL A 750 14.12 4.38 -25.86
CA VAL A 750 13.70 4.82 -27.20
C VAL A 750 12.86 6.08 -27.05
N THR A 751 13.19 7.16 -27.76
CA THR A 751 12.40 8.40 -27.74
C THR A 751 11.80 8.71 -29.10
N TRP A 752 10.67 9.43 -29.09
CA TRP A 752 10.01 9.91 -30.32
C TRP A 752 9.18 11.18 -30.04
N GLY A 753 8.85 11.91 -31.11
CA GLY A 753 8.10 13.17 -31.05
C GLY A 753 8.97 14.37 -31.42
N ASN A 754 8.70 15.53 -30.84
CA ASN A 754 9.44 16.76 -31.17
C ASN A 754 10.91 16.68 -30.73
N ARG A 755 11.84 16.90 -31.68
CA ARG A 755 13.29 16.83 -31.43
C ARG A 755 13.75 17.80 -30.34
N SER A 756 13.24 19.04 -30.34
CA SER A 756 13.59 20.08 -29.37
C SER A 756 13.06 19.81 -27.96
N HIS A 757 12.22 18.79 -27.77
CA HIS A 757 11.61 18.43 -26.48
C HIS A 757 11.96 17.00 -26.04
N GLY A 758 13.11 16.48 -26.50
CA GLY A 758 13.63 15.16 -26.13
C GLY A 758 13.13 14.00 -26.99
N GLY A 759 12.47 14.29 -28.11
CA GLY A 759 11.97 13.27 -29.05
C GLY A 759 13.02 12.67 -29.99
N ASP A 760 14.30 13.04 -29.86
CA ASP A 760 15.41 12.45 -30.61
C ASP A 760 16.61 12.16 -29.69
N SER A 761 16.83 10.88 -29.38
CA SER A 761 17.93 10.40 -28.55
C SER A 761 19.09 9.81 -29.34
N ARG A 762 19.08 9.87 -30.68
CA ARG A 762 20.07 9.17 -31.54
C ARG A 762 21.51 9.49 -31.18
N ALA A 763 21.81 10.75 -30.85
CA ALA A 763 23.16 11.21 -30.50
C ALA A 763 23.69 10.60 -29.19
N VAL A 764 22.81 10.29 -28.24
CA VAL A 764 23.17 9.74 -26.92
C VAL A 764 22.77 8.28 -26.76
N GLN A 765 22.22 7.67 -27.81
CA GLN A 765 21.73 6.30 -27.81
C GLN A 765 22.76 5.27 -27.31
N PRO A 766 24.07 5.37 -27.63
CA PRO A 766 25.08 4.45 -27.10
C PRO A 766 25.26 4.54 -25.58
N GLN A 767 24.90 5.67 -24.97
CA GLN A 767 25.02 5.89 -23.52
C GLN A 767 23.76 5.46 -22.76
N LEU A 768 22.63 5.27 -23.46
CA LEU A 768 21.33 4.90 -22.88
C LEU A 768 21.16 3.38 -22.75
N THR A 769 22.14 2.70 -22.15
CA THR A 769 22.13 1.25 -21.88
C THR A 769 22.12 0.99 -20.38
N GLY A 770 21.34 0.00 -19.92
CA GLY A 770 21.24 -0.33 -18.49
C GLY A 770 20.44 0.70 -17.68
N VAL A 771 19.58 1.48 -18.34
CA VAL A 771 18.78 2.52 -17.69
C VAL A 771 17.73 1.87 -16.79
N VAL A 772 17.72 2.24 -15.51
CA VAL A 772 16.78 1.70 -14.52
C VAL A 772 15.50 2.54 -14.42
N ALA A 773 15.59 3.85 -14.68
CA ALA A 773 14.45 4.76 -14.58
C ALA A 773 14.58 5.96 -15.53
N ILE A 774 13.44 6.45 -16.01
CA ILE A 774 13.32 7.68 -16.81
C ILE A 774 12.42 8.67 -16.06
N ARG A 775 12.82 9.94 -16.03
CA ARG A 775 12.04 11.05 -15.45
C ARG A 775 11.76 12.08 -16.55
N GLY A 776 10.51 12.55 -16.62
CA GLY A 776 10.10 13.63 -17.53
C GLY A 776 10.13 14.99 -16.83
N SER A 777 10.40 16.05 -17.59
CA SER A 777 10.41 17.45 -17.09
C SER A 777 9.02 18.01 -16.83
N SER A 778 7.99 17.42 -17.43
CA SER A 778 6.59 17.79 -17.20
C SER A 778 5.82 16.58 -16.68
N SER A 779 5.23 16.70 -15.48
CA SER A 779 4.00 15.97 -15.23
C SER A 779 2.97 16.53 -16.22
N ALA A 780 2.69 15.81 -17.31
CA ALA A 780 1.61 16.15 -18.26
C ALA A 780 0.20 16.05 -17.62
N SER A 781 0.10 16.29 -16.31
CA SER A 781 -1.11 16.47 -15.53
C SER A 781 -0.80 17.30 -14.27
N GLY A 782 -0.04 18.39 -14.43
CA GLY A 782 0.07 19.46 -13.44
C GLY A 782 -1.09 20.44 -13.58
N SER A 783 -2.32 19.94 -13.43
CA SER A 783 -3.40 20.71 -12.82
C SER A 783 -3.15 20.75 -11.33
#